data_AF-A0A2U2I6C0-F1
#
_entry.id   AF-A0A2U2I6C0-F1
#
_cell.length_a   1.000
_cell.length_b   1.000
_cell.length_c   1.000
_cell.angle_alpha   90.00
_cell.angle_beta   90.00
_cell.angle_gamma   90.00
#
_symmetry.space_group_name_H-M   'P 1'
#
loop_
_entity.id
_entity.type
_entity.pdbx_description
1 polymer ?
#
loop_
_entity_poly.entity_id
_entity_poly.type
_entity_poly.pdbx_seq_one_letter_code
_entity_poly.pdbx_strand_id
1 'polypeptide(L)'
;MTHRLALPRAASAARTLLAGAAALALLAGPAAGARPDAVLPDGATYHGQLRDGRLHGKGRLAWANGAWYEGAFERGLFEGAGQHRTSAGALYRGSFRRGLMDGPGRLAGADGAVYVGQFARNEFNGVGRKTVPGRGVYAGQFRDGQYHGLGQWSGADERYAGQFRRGRPHGKGVMRYNAGGMFAGEFADGVFHGGGRYEKADGQTFVGQFVRGAFTGQGEYRGVDGMRHTGLFVDWTPHGRGKLVDGRGDSYEGLFEQGEPGGRMRYAGRDGSVYTGAIKYGKFDGHGVLRWPNGDRYTGNFEFGLPEGEGVMRYAKARADGSTERKGLWRNGEPADPGDQDRAGAAVETAIYTQRALLDKALAALLPERPGAIDMYLMAVGGDGAQEVFRRETDFVRAQFERDYGTAGRSLVLVNSRNTLATAPLATVAGIGEGLAALGARMDRDNDILFLFLTSHGSPGHELALQPPGVAVRQLAAAELGRQLRESGIRWKVVLVSACYAGGFIDHLKDEHTLVITAARRDRTSFGCADQNDFTYFGRAFFKEALPHSASFTEAFEKARALVRKWEADDAMGDRGGGGGVGGGGDGNKGKGGGKGGGKVARGAPAKVEHSEPQMHQGALVGKQLAAWRAQLAAGAK
;
A
#
# COMPACT_ATOMS: atom_id res chain seq x y z
N MET A 1 -17.30 -6.77 -51.30
CA MET A 1 -17.29 -5.40 -50.72
C MET A 1 -16.29 -5.42 -49.57
N THR A 2 -15.00 -5.13 -49.80
CA THR A 2 -14.37 -3.79 -49.63
C THR A 2 -14.65 -3.21 -48.22
N HIS A 3 -13.71 -2.94 -47.31
CA HIS A 3 -12.28 -2.67 -47.36
C HIS A 3 -11.56 -3.13 -46.07
N ARG A 4 -10.36 -3.70 -46.24
CA ARG A 4 -9.29 -3.78 -45.24
C ARG A 4 -8.62 -2.39 -45.11
N LEU A 5 -8.28 -1.99 -43.89
CA LEU A 5 -7.26 -0.96 -43.62
C LEU A 5 -6.15 -1.59 -42.78
N ALA A 6 -5.00 -1.75 -43.42
CA ALA A 6 -3.78 -2.30 -42.88
C ALA A 6 -2.99 -1.23 -42.12
N LEU A 7 -2.52 -1.57 -40.92
CA LEU A 7 -1.44 -0.85 -40.24
C LEU A 7 -0.11 -1.42 -40.76
N PRO A 8 0.87 -0.61 -41.20
CA PRO A 8 2.13 -1.13 -41.68
C PRO A 8 2.98 -1.60 -40.51
N ARG A 9 3.42 -2.86 -40.60
CA ARG A 9 4.59 -3.40 -39.90
C ARG A 9 5.82 -2.57 -40.30
N ALA A 10 6.46 -1.92 -39.33
CA ALA A 10 7.78 -1.34 -39.54
C ALA A 10 8.79 -2.48 -39.74
N ALA A 11 9.29 -2.59 -40.97
CA ALA A 11 10.29 -3.54 -41.37
C ALA A 11 11.63 -3.24 -40.69
N SER A 12 12.23 -4.30 -40.13
CA SER A 12 13.66 -4.39 -39.90
C SER A 12 14.39 -4.22 -41.24
N ALA A 13 15.05 -3.08 -41.41
CA ALA A 13 16.06 -2.87 -42.45
C ALA A 13 17.38 -2.53 -41.76
N ALA A 14 18.16 -3.57 -41.49
CA ALA A 14 19.62 -3.46 -41.50
C ALA A 14 20.08 -3.14 -42.93
N ARG A 15 21.26 -2.48 -43.03
CA ARG A 15 21.95 -1.91 -44.21
C ARG A 15 21.68 -0.40 -44.34
N THR A 16 22.66 0.50 -44.30
CA THR A 16 24.08 0.38 -44.68
C THR A 16 24.86 1.40 -43.85
N LEU A 17 25.79 0.94 -43.01
CA LEU A 17 26.90 1.79 -42.57
C LEU A 17 27.73 2.08 -43.83
N LEU A 18 27.56 3.27 -44.42
CA LEU A 18 28.61 3.78 -45.29
C LEU A 18 29.80 4.07 -44.37
N ALA A 19 30.74 3.13 -44.34
CA ALA A 19 32.13 3.39 -44.02
C ALA A 19 32.71 4.31 -45.11
N GLY A 20 32.32 5.59 -45.07
CA GLY A 20 33.07 6.64 -45.73
C GLY A 20 34.27 6.93 -44.87
N ALA A 21 35.39 6.24 -45.14
CA ALA A 21 36.69 6.68 -44.69
C ALA A 21 36.91 8.10 -45.23
N ALA A 22 36.63 9.10 -44.39
CA ALA A 22 37.03 10.47 -44.65
C ALA A 22 38.57 10.45 -44.62
N ALA A 23 39.17 10.48 -45.80
CA ALA A 23 40.59 10.70 -45.96
C ALA A 23 41.00 11.87 -45.06
N LEU A 24 41.84 11.57 -44.07
CA LEU A 24 42.48 12.57 -43.25
C LEU A 24 43.48 13.29 -44.16
N ALA A 25 43.01 14.26 -44.94
CA ALA A 25 43.88 15.24 -45.54
C ALA A 25 44.46 16.06 -44.38
N LEU A 26 45.61 15.63 -43.86
CA LEU A 26 46.54 16.52 -43.18
C LEU A 26 46.95 17.58 -44.21
N LEU A 27 46.19 18.67 -44.28
CA LEU A 27 46.73 19.91 -44.79
C LEU A 27 47.82 20.30 -43.79
N ALA A 28 49.07 20.17 -44.25
CA ALA A 28 50.24 20.65 -43.55
C ALA A 28 49.94 22.05 -43.02
N GLY A 29 50.05 22.23 -41.70
CA GLY A 29 50.08 23.57 -41.12
C GLY A 29 51.21 24.36 -41.78
N PRO A 30 51.08 25.70 -41.89
CA PRO A 30 52.15 26.51 -42.44
C PRO A 30 53.44 26.20 -41.66
N ALA A 31 54.54 26.03 -42.40
CA ALA A 31 55.86 25.85 -41.82
C ALA A 31 56.08 26.90 -40.72
N ALA A 32 56.54 26.45 -39.55
CA ALA A 32 56.90 27.33 -38.45
C ALA A 32 57.93 28.36 -38.96
N GLY A 33 57.50 29.61 -39.20
CA GLY A 33 58.34 30.68 -39.73
C GLY A 33 57.73 31.61 -40.80
N ALA A 34 56.54 31.32 -41.36
CA ALA A 34 55.92 32.24 -42.32
C ALA A 34 55.39 33.52 -41.65
N ARG A 35 55.75 34.71 -42.18
CA ARG A 35 55.18 35.99 -41.73
C ARG A 35 53.66 36.01 -42.01
N PRO A 36 52.83 36.61 -41.13
CA PRO A 36 51.41 36.73 -41.38
C PRO A 36 51.13 37.69 -42.54
N ASP A 37 50.08 37.40 -43.31
CA ASP A 37 49.61 38.26 -44.41
C ASP A 37 48.96 39.55 -43.88
N ALA A 38 48.41 39.51 -42.66
CA ALA A 38 47.98 40.69 -41.92
C ALA A 38 48.09 40.50 -40.40
N VAL A 39 48.32 41.60 -39.68
CA VAL A 39 48.19 41.69 -38.22
C VAL A 39 47.08 42.69 -37.91
N LEU A 40 46.04 42.25 -37.20
CA LEU A 40 44.90 43.09 -36.84
C LEU A 40 45.25 44.01 -35.65
N PRO A 41 44.49 45.10 -35.42
CA PRO A 41 44.73 46.02 -34.30
C PRO A 41 44.69 45.37 -32.91
N ASP A 42 43.97 44.25 -32.77
CA ASP A 42 43.90 43.45 -31.53
C ASP A 42 45.08 42.47 -31.38
N GLY A 43 46.06 42.51 -32.29
CA GLY A 43 47.22 41.63 -32.33
C GLY A 43 46.93 40.26 -32.94
N ALA A 44 45.73 40.01 -33.48
CA ALA A 44 45.44 38.75 -34.16
C ALA A 44 46.23 38.63 -35.48
N THR A 45 46.79 37.44 -35.72
CA THR A 45 47.56 37.15 -36.93
C THR A 45 46.68 36.44 -37.94
N TYR A 46 46.69 36.90 -39.18
CA TYR A 46 45.96 36.30 -40.29
C TYR A 46 46.91 35.75 -41.35
N HIS A 47 46.59 34.56 -41.85
CA HIS A 47 47.22 33.95 -43.02
C HIS A 47 46.13 33.61 -44.05
N GLY A 48 46.16 34.24 -45.22
CA GLY A 48 45.15 34.07 -46.26
C GLY A 48 45.03 35.26 -47.20
N GLN A 49 43.98 35.25 -48.03
CA GLN A 49 43.80 36.25 -49.08
C GLN A 49 43.30 37.58 -48.52
N LEU A 50 43.77 38.68 -49.09
CA LEU A 50 43.29 40.03 -48.80
C LEU A 50 42.64 40.63 -50.03
N ARG A 51 41.58 41.40 -49.83
CA ARG A 51 40.94 42.21 -50.87
C ARG A 51 40.60 43.57 -50.29
N ASP A 52 41.10 44.63 -50.93
CA ASP A 52 40.93 46.01 -50.48
C ASP A 52 41.35 46.22 -49.01
N GLY A 53 42.43 45.55 -48.59
CA GLY A 53 42.94 45.59 -47.21
C GLY A 53 42.09 44.83 -46.19
N ARG A 54 41.07 44.07 -46.60
CA ARG A 54 40.20 43.28 -45.72
C ARG A 54 40.41 41.78 -45.94
N LEU A 55 40.18 40.99 -44.88
CA LEU A 55 40.21 39.53 -44.95
C LEU A 55 39.18 39.03 -45.97
N HIS A 56 39.62 38.20 -46.92
CA HIS A 56 38.77 37.69 -47.99
C HIS A 56 39.17 36.27 -48.39
N GLY A 57 38.28 35.52 -49.04
CA GLY A 57 38.59 34.16 -49.51
C GLY A 57 38.93 33.21 -48.36
N LYS A 58 39.72 32.17 -48.62
CA LYS A 58 40.11 31.20 -47.57
C LYS A 58 41.29 31.74 -46.76
N GLY A 59 41.23 31.56 -45.43
CA GLY A 59 42.33 31.90 -44.56
C GLY A 59 42.18 31.38 -43.13
N ARG A 60 43.16 31.70 -42.29
CA ARG A 60 43.22 31.37 -40.87
C ARG A 60 43.53 32.61 -40.05
N LEU A 61 42.65 32.93 -39.11
CA LEU A 61 42.80 34.02 -38.15
C LEU A 61 43.07 33.41 -36.77
N ALA A 62 44.14 33.83 -36.09
CA ALA A 62 44.53 33.32 -34.78
C ALA A 62 44.76 34.48 -33.81
N TRP A 63 44.19 34.38 -32.61
CA TRP A 63 44.33 35.36 -31.53
C TRP A 63 45.35 34.89 -30.48
N ALA A 64 45.98 35.85 -29.79
CA ALA A 64 46.95 35.56 -28.73
C ALA A 64 46.36 34.75 -27.56
N ASN A 65 45.04 34.82 -27.34
CA ASN A 65 44.33 34.04 -26.32
C ASN A 65 44.10 32.57 -26.71
N GLY A 66 44.65 32.10 -27.84
CA GLY A 66 44.54 30.74 -28.33
C GLY A 66 43.26 30.43 -29.12
N ALA A 67 42.32 31.38 -29.23
CA ALA A 67 41.20 31.25 -30.15
C ALA A 67 41.70 31.29 -31.60
N TRP A 68 40.96 30.64 -32.51
CA TRP A 68 41.24 30.74 -33.95
C TRP A 68 40.01 30.43 -34.79
N TYR A 69 40.00 30.94 -36.02
CA TYR A 69 39.05 30.61 -37.06
C TYR A 69 39.81 30.20 -38.34
N GLU A 70 39.32 29.18 -39.02
CA GLU A 70 39.83 28.74 -40.32
C GLU A 70 38.64 28.49 -41.25
N GLY A 71 38.59 29.18 -42.38
CA GLY A 71 37.45 29.12 -43.29
C GLY A 71 37.45 30.26 -44.30
N ALA A 72 36.27 30.52 -44.87
CA ALA A 72 36.11 31.61 -45.84
C ALA A 72 35.77 32.94 -45.15
N PHE A 73 36.24 34.02 -45.76
CA PHE A 73 36.04 35.39 -45.32
C PHE A 73 35.39 36.21 -46.43
N GLU A 74 34.39 37.00 -46.08
CA GLU A 74 33.76 37.99 -46.95
C GLU A 74 33.77 39.35 -46.26
N ARG A 75 34.48 40.33 -46.84
CA ARG A 75 34.61 41.69 -46.31
C ARG A 75 35.06 41.74 -44.83
N GLY A 76 35.96 40.85 -44.43
CA GLY A 76 36.47 40.75 -43.06
C GLY A 76 35.67 39.84 -42.11
N LEU A 77 34.51 39.32 -42.52
CA LEU A 77 33.64 38.49 -41.67
C LEU A 77 33.73 37.02 -42.06
N PHE A 78 33.52 36.10 -41.10
CA PHE A 78 33.45 34.67 -41.39
C PHE A 78 32.23 34.37 -42.27
N GLU A 79 32.42 33.58 -43.30
CA GLU A 79 31.39 33.26 -44.29
C GLU A 79 31.56 31.81 -44.77
N GLY A 80 30.47 31.15 -45.16
CA GLY A 80 30.50 29.80 -45.71
C GLY A 80 31.01 28.75 -44.71
N ALA A 81 31.57 27.64 -45.22
CA ALA A 81 32.07 26.56 -44.36
C ALA A 81 33.39 26.96 -43.65
N GLY A 82 33.45 26.72 -42.34
CA GLY A 82 34.64 26.99 -41.55
C GLY A 82 34.67 26.23 -40.23
N GLN A 83 35.75 26.44 -39.49
CA GLN A 83 35.97 25.91 -38.15
C GLN A 83 36.40 27.05 -37.22
N HIS A 84 35.84 27.09 -36.02
CA HIS A 84 36.19 28.07 -35.01
C HIS A 84 36.45 27.38 -33.68
N ARG A 85 37.63 27.62 -33.09
CA ARG A 85 37.92 27.23 -31.72
C ARG A 85 37.94 28.49 -30.85
N THR A 86 37.15 28.51 -29.79
CA THR A 86 37.16 29.59 -28.81
C THR A 86 38.35 29.44 -27.86
N SER A 87 38.73 30.51 -27.17
CA SER A 87 39.79 30.48 -26.15
C SER A 87 39.47 29.51 -25.00
N ALA A 88 38.19 29.32 -24.69
CA ALA A 88 37.71 28.34 -23.71
C ALA A 88 37.77 26.88 -24.21
N GLY A 89 38.11 26.65 -25.48
CA GLY A 89 38.29 25.30 -26.05
C GLY A 89 37.07 24.72 -26.75
N ALA A 90 35.95 25.45 -26.85
CA ALA A 90 34.80 24.99 -27.64
C ALA A 90 35.16 25.02 -29.13
N LEU A 91 34.80 23.97 -29.88
CA LEU A 91 35.10 23.83 -31.31
C LEU A 91 33.81 23.72 -32.12
N TYR A 92 33.57 24.70 -32.97
CA TYR A 92 32.53 24.68 -33.99
C TYR A 92 33.11 24.28 -35.36
N ARG A 93 32.38 23.46 -36.10
CA ARG A 93 32.62 23.17 -37.52
C ARG A 93 31.29 23.26 -38.27
N GLY A 94 31.16 24.16 -39.23
CA GLY A 94 29.90 24.34 -39.94
C GLY A 94 29.84 25.62 -40.76
N SER A 95 28.62 26.02 -41.08
CA SER A 95 28.34 27.20 -41.90
C SER A 95 28.32 28.50 -41.08
N PHE A 96 28.94 29.53 -41.64
CA PHE A 96 28.94 30.89 -41.14
C PHE A 96 28.26 31.82 -42.14
N ARG A 97 27.58 32.85 -41.63
CA ARG A 97 27.01 33.93 -42.41
C ARG A 97 27.23 35.24 -41.67
N ARG A 98 27.96 36.18 -42.28
CA ARG A 98 28.29 37.48 -41.67
C ARG A 98 28.87 37.38 -40.26
N GLY A 99 29.77 36.42 -40.06
CA GLY A 99 30.45 36.20 -38.77
C GLY A 99 29.70 35.32 -37.76
N LEU A 100 28.45 34.94 -38.03
CA LEU A 100 27.62 34.16 -37.10
C LEU A 100 27.50 32.70 -37.57
N MET A 101 27.42 31.75 -36.64
CA MET A 101 27.05 30.36 -36.95
C MET A 101 25.62 30.34 -37.48
N ASP A 102 25.45 29.93 -38.73
CA ASP A 102 24.17 30.00 -39.46
C ASP A 102 24.13 28.90 -40.54
N GLY A 103 23.19 27.96 -40.38
CA GLY A 103 23.09 26.74 -41.18
C GLY A 103 23.59 25.48 -40.45
N PRO A 104 23.89 24.39 -41.17
CA PRO A 104 24.31 23.12 -40.55
C PRO A 104 25.69 23.23 -39.90
N GLY A 105 25.85 22.61 -38.74
CA GLY A 105 27.14 22.55 -38.05
C GLY A 105 27.19 21.55 -36.89
N ARG A 106 28.39 21.42 -36.34
CA ARG A 106 28.71 20.65 -35.14
C ARG A 106 29.48 21.52 -34.16
N LEU A 107 28.94 21.68 -32.95
CA LEU A 107 29.60 22.35 -31.83
C LEU A 107 29.97 21.31 -30.77
N ALA A 108 31.26 21.20 -30.44
CA ALA A 108 31.74 20.53 -29.25
C ALA A 108 32.11 21.58 -28.21
N GLY A 109 31.33 21.66 -27.13
CA GLY A 109 31.58 22.55 -26.00
C GLY A 109 32.79 22.11 -25.17
N ALA A 110 33.36 23.04 -24.42
CA ALA A 110 34.47 22.75 -23.49
C ALA A 110 34.04 21.83 -22.33
N ASP A 111 32.74 21.81 -22.02
CA ASP A 111 32.07 20.94 -21.05
C ASP A 111 31.82 19.51 -21.57
N GLY A 112 32.26 19.20 -22.79
CA GLY A 112 32.02 17.91 -23.45
C GLY A 112 30.62 17.77 -24.06
N ALA A 113 29.75 18.78 -23.96
CA ALA A 113 28.47 18.76 -24.64
C ALA A 113 28.68 18.84 -26.16
N VAL A 114 27.93 18.05 -26.93
CA VAL A 114 28.03 18.03 -28.39
C VAL A 114 26.67 18.32 -28.99
N TYR A 115 26.59 19.31 -29.85
CA TYR A 115 25.44 19.58 -30.71
C TYR A 115 25.79 19.33 -32.17
N VAL A 116 24.91 18.64 -32.89
CA VAL A 116 24.96 18.48 -34.35
C VAL A 116 23.59 18.86 -34.90
N GLY A 117 23.51 19.87 -35.75
CA GLY A 117 22.23 20.33 -36.25
C GLY A 117 22.31 21.69 -36.93
N GLN A 118 21.16 22.35 -36.99
CA GLN A 118 20.98 23.64 -37.62
C GLN A 118 21.21 24.79 -36.62
N PHE A 119 21.87 25.85 -37.08
CA PHE A 119 22.14 27.07 -36.34
C PHE A 119 21.47 28.27 -37.01
N ALA A 120 21.05 29.24 -36.22
CA ALA A 120 20.63 30.56 -36.72
C ALA A 120 21.16 31.62 -35.78
N ARG A 121 21.99 32.53 -36.29
CA ARG A 121 22.57 33.65 -35.51
C ARG A 121 23.22 33.19 -34.19
N ASN A 122 24.08 32.18 -34.26
CA ASN A 122 24.77 31.54 -33.12
C ASN A 122 23.93 30.63 -32.22
N GLU A 123 22.60 30.60 -32.37
CA GLU A 123 21.70 29.77 -31.56
C GLU A 123 21.38 28.44 -32.23
N PHE A 124 21.13 27.39 -31.43
CA PHE A 124 20.56 26.15 -31.97
C PHE A 124 19.13 26.42 -32.46
N ASN A 125 18.84 26.12 -33.73
CA ASN A 125 17.54 26.43 -34.32
C ASN A 125 17.22 25.44 -35.45
N GLY A 126 16.03 24.86 -35.47
CA GLY A 126 15.67 23.79 -36.41
C GLY A 126 16.01 22.40 -35.88
N VAL A 127 16.23 21.41 -36.75
CA VAL A 127 16.46 20.02 -36.32
C VAL A 127 17.90 19.81 -35.89
N GLY A 128 18.11 19.14 -34.75
CA GLY A 128 19.44 18.78 -34.28
C GLY A 128 19.43 17.70 -33.19
N ARG A 129 20.65 17.29 -32.80
CA ARG A 129 20.91 16.34 -31.72
C ARG A 129 21.92 16.94 -30.75
N LYS A 130 21.52 17.08 -29.48
CA LYS A 130 22.37 17.55 -28.37
C LYS A 130 22.66 16.38 -27.43
N THR A 131 23.93 16.08 -27.21
CA THR A 131 24.42 15.11 -26.22
C THR A 131 25.08 15.88 -25.10
N VAL A 132 24.69 15.63 -23.86
CA VAL A 132 25.29 16.22 -22.66
C VAL A 132 25.80 15.08 -21.79
N PRO A 133 27.13 14.94 -21.59
CA PRO A 133 27.69 13.90 -20.74
C PRO A 133 27.02 13.84 -19.37
N GLY A 134 26.67 12.65 -18.90
CA GLY A 134 26.00 12.43 -17.61
C GLY A 134 24.53 12.88 -17.53
N ARG A 135 24.02 13.69 -18.47
CA ARG A 135 22.63 14.21 -18.44
C ARG A 135 21.71 13.57 -19.46
N GLY A 136 22.22 13.23 -20.65
CA GLY A 136 21.44 12.51 -21.67
C GLY A 136 21.52 13.12 -23.07
N VAL A 137 20.63 12.64 -23.93
CA VAL A 137 20.57 12.98 -25.36
C VAL A 137 19.20 13.54 -25.70
N TYR A 138 19.17 14.65 -26.42
CA TYR A 138 17.98 15.17 -27.08
C TYR A 138 18.17 15.13 -28.60
N ALA A 139 17.17 14.64 -29.33
CA ALA A 139 17.11 14.70 -30.79
C ALA A 139 15.73 15.24 -31.19
N GLY A 140 15.67 16.38 -31.88
CA GLY A 140 14.40 17.02 -32.20
C GLY A 140 14.58 18.44 -32.70
N GLN A 141 13.51 19.22 -32.60
CA GLN A 141 13.51 20.61 -33.04
C GLN A 141 14.02 21.54 -31.92
N PHE A 142 14.71 22.60 -32.33
CA PHE A 142 15.24 23.65 -31.48
C PHE A 142 14.67 24.99 -31.91
N ARG A 143 14.45 25.87 -30.95
CA ARG A 143 14.16 27.29 -31.18
C ARG A 143 14.88 28.10 -30.12
N ASP A 144 15.70 29.04 -30.55
CA ASP A 144 16.48 29.95 -29.69
C ASP A 144 17.23 29.18 -28.58
N GLY A 145 18.00 28.16 -28.99
CA GLY A 145 18.82 27.35 -28.10
C GLY A 145 18.07 26.28 -27.29
N GLN A 146 16.73 26.31 -27.27
CA GLN A 146 15.90 25.46 -26.43
C GLN A 146 15.21 24.35 -27.21
N TYR A 147 14.94 23.22 -26.54
CA TYR A 147 14.11 22.15 -27.09
C TYR A 147 12.70 22.68 -27.38
N HIS A 148 12.19 22.40 -28.57
CA HIS A 148 10.90 22.89 -29.05
C HIS A 148 10.27 21.88 -30.00
N GLY A 149 8.97 22.01 -30.29
CA GLY A 149 8.30 21.18 -31.29
C GLY A 149 8.42 19.68 -30.99
N LEU A 150 8.52 18.84 -32.01
CA LEU A 150 8.66 17.40 -31.81
C LEU A 150 10.11 17.01 -31.50
N GLY A 151 10.29 16.13 -30.52
CA GLY A 151 11.60 15.59 -30.18
C GLY A 151 11.55 14.33 -29.31
N GLN A 152 12.72 13.75 -29.12
CA GLN A 152 12.97 12.63 -28.23
C GLN A 152 14.09 13.01 -27.28
N TRP A 153 13.88 12.78 -25.99
CA TRP A 153 14.88 12.92 -24.95
C TRP A 153 15.11 11.57 -24.28
N SER A 154 16.35 11.25 -23.96
CA SER A 154 16.75 10.07 -23.21
C SER A 154 17.76 10.48 -22.15
N GLY A 155 17.34 10.42 -20.89
CA GLY A 155 18.16 10.65 -19.70
C GLY A 155 18.63 9.36 -19.05
N ALA A 156 19.16 9.48 -17.83
CA ALA A 156 19.62 8.34 -17.02
C ALA A 156 18.46 7.46 -16.54
N ASP A 157 17.34 8.06 -16.13
CA ASP A 157 16.23 7.36 -15.48
C ASP A 157 14.99 7.23 -16.36
N GLU A 158 14.88 8.06 -17.39
CA GLU A 158 13.63 8.18 -18.15
C GLU A 158 13.87 8.60 -19.61
N ARG A 159 12.86 8.36 -20.44
CA ARG A 159 12.85 8.69 -21.86
C ARG A 159 11.52 9.33 -22.22
N TYR A 160 11.57 10.43 -22.95
CA TYR A 160 10.39 11.12 -23.44
C TYR A 160 10.39 11.22 -24.96
N ALA A 161 9.26 10.93 -25.59
CA ALA A 161 9.03 11.18 -27.00
C ALA A 161 7.72 11.97 -27.17
N GLY A 162 7.80 13.16 -27.72
CA GLY A 162 6.63 14.02 -27.85
C GLY A 162 6.96 15.46 -28.17
N GLN A 163 6.04 16.34 -27.79
CA GLN A 163 6.13 17.77 -28.00
C GLN A 163 6.93 18.45 -26.87
N PHE A 164 7.65 19.51 -27.21
CA PHE A 164 8.44 20.31 -26.30
C PHE A 164 8.11 21.79 -26.45
N ARG A 165 8.14 22.53 -25.35
CA ARG A 165 8.03 23.99 -25.33
C ARG A 165 8.99 24.55 -24.30
N ARG A 166 9.88 25.44 -24.72
CA ARG A 166 10.89 26.10 -23.86
C ARG A 166 11.69 25.10 -23.02
N GLY A 167 12.19 24.05 -23.67
CA GLY A 167 13.02 23.04 -23.02
C GLY A 167 12.27 21.94 -22.25
N ARG A 168 10.94 22.03 -22.10
CA ARG A 168 10.15 21.10 -21.28
C ARG A 168 9.16 20.27 -22.11
N PRO A 169 8.86 19.03 -21.70
CA PRO A 169 7.73 18.26 -22.23
C PRO A 169 6.43 19.09 -22.20
N HIS A 170 5.71 19.11 -23.31
CA HIS A 170 4.48 19.88 -23.46
C HIS A 170 3.59 19.24 -24.50
N GLY A 171 2.26 19.42 -24.46
CA GLY A 171 1.35 18.79 -25.42
C GLY A 171 1.38 17.27 -25.34
N LYS A 172 1.13 16.57 -26.45
CA LYS A 172 1.06 15.11 -26.47
C LYS A 172 2.45 14.46 -26.48
N GLY A 173 2.63 13.43 -25.67
CA GLY A 173 3.86 12.63 -25.64
C GLY A 173 3.75 11.33 -24.86
N VAL A 174 4.86 10.60 -24.83
CA VAL A 174 5.02 9.34 -24.09
C VAL A 174 6.29 9.45 -23.23
N MET A 175 6.14 9.27 -21.93
CA MET A 175 7.23 9.14 -20.96
C MET A 175 7.37 7.68 -20.55
N ARG A 176 8.59 7.15 -20.60
CA ARG A 176 8.93 5.79 -20.14
C ARG A 176 10.00 5.89 -19.07
N TYR A 177 9.80 5.20 -17.96
CA TYR A 177 10.75 5.17 -16.84
C TYR A 177 11.56 3.89 -16.88
N ASN A 178 12.87 3.97 -16.67
CA ASN A 178 13.77 2.82 -16.70
C ASN A 178 13.50 1.85 -15.54
N ALA A 179 13.01 2.36 -14.41
CA ALA A 179 12.54 1.56 -13.27
C ALA A 179 11.21 0.80 -13.55
N GLY A 180 10.64 0.96 -14.75
CA GLY A 180 9.33 0.43 -15.11
C GLY A 180 8.23 1.49 -15.02
N GLY A 181 7.16 1.27 -15.77
CA GLY A 181 6.04 2.20 -15.90
C GLY A 181 6.18 3.19 -17.07
N MET A 182 5.03 3.73 -17.48
CA MET A 182 4.90 4.58 -18.65
C MET A 182 3.71 5.52 -18.49
N PHE A 183 3.85 6.75 -18.96
CA PHE A 183 2.72 7.65 -19.19
C PHE A 183 2.59 7.98 -20.68
N ALA A 184 1.38 7.89 -21.22
CA ALA A 184 1.05 8.35 -22.55
C ALA A 184 -0.15 9.30 -22.47
N GLY A 185 0.05 10.56 -22.86
CA GLY A 185 -0.99 11.57 -22.71
C GLY A 185 -0.50 12.99 -22.97
N GLU A 186 -1.20 13.94 -22.38
CA GLU A 186 -0.88 15.36 -22.46
C GLU A 186 0.06 15.81 -21.33
N PHE A 187 0.86 16.83 -21.62
CA PHE A 187 1.87 17.41 -20.74
C PHE A 187 1.74 18.94 -20.72
N ALA A 188 1.90 19.54 -19.55
CA ALA A 188 2.02 20.97 -19.38
C ALA A 188 3.27 21.27 -18.55
N ASP A 189 4.20 22.06 -19.11
CA ASP A 189 5.44 22.51 -18.46
C ASP A 189 6.24 21.41 -17.74
N GLY A 190 6.27 20.21 -18.33
CA GLY A 190 7.02 19.06 -17.84
C GLY A 190 6.22 18.04 -17.02
N VAL A 191 4.98 18.34 -16.63
CA VAL A 191 4.15 17.43 -15.81
C VAL A 191 2.94 16.91 -16.58
N PHE A 192 2.40 15.78 -16.13
CA PHE A 192 1.18 15.20 -16.71
C PHE A 192 0.01 16.17 -16.57
N HIS A 193 -0.76 16.34 -17.63
CA HIS A 193 -1.91 17.23 -17.67
C HIS A 193 -2.94 16.74 -18.69
N GLY A 194 -4.22 17.08 -18.54
CA GLY A 194 -5.26 16.68 -19.48
C GLY A 194 -5.49 15.16 -19.51
N GLY A 195 -5.89 14.63 -20.67
CA GLY A 195 -6.15 13.20 -20.84
C GLY A 195 -4.88 12.36 -20.95
N GLY A 196 -4.84 11.22 -20.26
CA GLY A 196 -3.71 10.29 -20.37
C GLY A 196 -3.97 8.88 -19.86
N ARG A 197 -3.00 8.00 -20.09
CA ARG A 197 -2.89 6.66 -19.52
C ARG A 197 -1.55 6.53 -18.81
N TYR A 198 -1.60 6.28 -17.51
CA TYR A 198 -0.45 5.91 -16.69
C TYR A 198 -0.47 4.43 -16.39
N GLU A 199 0.65 3.75 -16.59
CA GLU A 199 0.89 2.37 -16.25
C GLU A 199 2.06 2.34 -15.28
N LYS A 200 1.86 1.78 -14.09
CA LYS A 200 2.90 1.62 -13.06
C LYS A 200 3.77 0.40 -13.38
N ALA A 201 4.94 0.32 -12.76
CA ALA A 201 5.87 -0.79 -12.94
C ALA A 201 5.29 -2.16 -12.53
N ASP A 202 4.36 -2.17 -11.58
CA ASP A 202 3.65 -3.37 -11.10
C ASP A 202 2.51 -3.82 -12.01
N GLY A 203 2.15 -3.04 -13.05
CA GLY A 203 1.06 -3.34 -13.99
C GLY A 203 -0.27 -2.66 -13.66
N GLN A 204 -0.36 -1.87 -12.58
CA GLN A 204 -1.55 -1.05 -12.32
C GLN A 204 -1.72 0.02 -13.40
N THR A 205 -2.97 0.28 -13.84
CA THR A 205 -3.25 1.26 -14.90
C THR A 205 -4.26 2.30 -14.47
N PHE A 206 -4.03 3.56 -14.84
CA PHE A 206 -4.92 4.69 -14.65
C PHE A 206 -5.16 5.36 -16.00
N VAL A 207 -6.42 5.52 -16.40
CA VAL A 207 -6.81 6.15 -17.67
C VAL A 207 -7.82 7.24 -17.37
N GLY A 208 -7.54 8.48 -17.73
CA GLY A 208 -8.44 9.58 -17.39
C GLY A 208 -7.76 10.94 -17.36
N GLN A 209 -8.27 11.82 -16.50
CA GLN A 209 -7.82 13.20 -16.39
C GLN A 209 -6.67 13.36 -15.39
N PHE A 210 -5.71 14.22 -15.76
CA PHE A 210 -4.56 14.59 -14.95
C PHE A 210 -4.47 16.10 -14.81
N VAL A 211 -4.20 16.58 -13.60
CA VAL A 211 -4.00 18.01 -13.32
C VAL A 211 -2.72 18.16 -12.51
N ARG A 212 -1.71 18.82 -13.11
CA ARG A 212 -0.41 19.09 -12.47
C ARG A 212 0.26 17.83 -11.92
N GLY A 213 0.20 16.73 -12.67
CA GLY A 213 0.77 15.44 -12.28
C GLY A 213 -0.17 14.53 -11.49
N ALA A 214 -1.23 15.06 -10.86
CA ALA A 214 -2.17 14.25 -10.09
C ALA A 214 -3.28 13.66 -10.97
N PHE A 215 -3.64 12.40 -10.75
CA PHE A 215 -4.81 11.77 -11.39
C PHE A 215 -6.09 12.26 -10.71
N THR A 216 -6.82 13.16 -11.36
CA THR A 216 -7.97 13.86 -10.79
C THR A 216 -9.00 14.13 -11.88
N GLY A 217 -10.28 13.95 -11.58
CA GLY A 217 -11.39 14.04 -12.53
C GLY A 217 -11.94 12.66 -12.87
N GLN A 218 -12.65 12.57 -14.00
CA GLN A 218 -13.21 11.29 -14.46
C GLN A 218 -12.10 10.37 -14.97
N GLY A 219 -12.15 9.10 -14.59
CA GLY A 219 -11.17 8.11 -15.02
C GLY A 219 -11.54 6.67 -14.69
N GLU A 220 -10.61 5.79 -15.02
CA GLU A 220 -10.65 4.37 -14.76
C GLU A 220 -9.31 3.92 -14.16
N TYR A 221 -9.39 3.17 -13.07
CA TYR A 221 -8.28 2.43 -12.46
C TYR A 221 -8.45 0.94 -12.73
N ARG A 222 -7.34 0.24 -13.00
CA ARG A 222 -7.26 -1.22 -12.97
C ARG A 222 -6.09 -1.68 -12.12
N GLY A 223 -6.40 -2.51 -11.12
CA GLY A 223 -5.45 -3.18 -10.25
C GLY A 223 -4.89 -4.46 -10.87
N VAL A 224 -3.79 -4.93 -10.30
CA VAL A 224 -3.13 -6.19 -10.69
C VAL A 224 -3.91 -7.43 -10.26
N ASP A 225 -4.75 -7.28 -9.24
CA ASP A 225 -5.66 -8.27 -8.67
C ASP A 225 -6.97 -8.44 -9.47
N GLY A 226 -7.11 -7.70 -10.59
CA GLY A 226 -8.32 -7.67 -11.41
C GLY A 226 -9.35 -6.64 -10.98
N MET A 227 -9.12 -5.91 -9.87
CA MET A 227 -9.98 -4.82 -9.42
C MET A 227 -10.06 -3.71 -10.48
N ARG A 228 -11.25 -3.12 -10.65
CA ARG A 228 -11.49 -2.01 -11.57
C ARG A 228 -12.37 -0.96 -10.91
N HIS A 229 -11.95 0.29 -10.94
CA HIS A 229 -12.79 1.40 -10.52
C HIS A 229 -13.01 2.38 -11.69
N THR A 230 -14.26 2.75 -11.96
CA THR A 230 -14.61 3.79 -12.93
C THR A 230 -15.41 4.87 -12.24
N GLY A 231 -14.97 6.12 -12.32
CA GLY A 231 -15.67 7.22 -11.68
C GLY A 231 -14.80 8.47 -11.52
N LEU A 232 -15.19 9.31 -10.57
CA LEU A 232 -14.41 10.48 -10.20
C LEU A 232 -13.23 10.08 -9.30
N PHE A 233 -12.10 10.76 -9.48
CA PHE A 233 -10.89 10.63 -8.67
C PHE A 233 -10.46 12.01 -8.19
N VAL A 234 -9.87 12.07 -7.00
CA VAL A 234 -9.15 13.22 -6.48
C VAL A 234 -7.81 12.70 -5.97
N ASP A 235 -6.72 13.27 -6.50
CA ASP A 235 -5.35 12.93 -6.10
C ASP A 235 -5.10 11.41 -6.03
N TRP A 236 -5.39 10.70 -7.13
CA TRP A 236 -5.21 9.25 -7.31
C TRP A 236 -6.21 8.36 -6.58
N THR A 237 -7.09 8.94 -5.77
CA THR A 237 -8.02 8.20 -4.92
C THR A 237 -9.44 8.29 -5.46
N PRO A 238 -10.21 7.17 -5.54
CA PRO A 238 -11.63 7.21 -5.86
C PRO A 238 -12.39 8.20 -4.97
N HIS A 239 -13.22 9.04 -5.60
CA HIS A 239 -13.98 10.07 -4.89
C HIS A 239 -15.31 10.35 -5.60
N GLY A 240 -16.35 10.71 -4.85
CA GLY A 240 -17.66 11.01 -5.41
C GLY A 240 -18.31 9.78 -6.07
N ARG A 241 -19.10 9.99 -7.12
CA ARG A 241 -19.82 8.88 -7.77
C ARG A 241 -18.87 7.99 -8.58
N GLY A 242 -18.97 6.69 -8.39
CA GLY A 242 -18.19 5.70 -9.11
C GLY A 242 -18.78 4.30 -9.08
N LYS A 243 -18.09 3.38 -9.75
CA LYS A 243 -18.36 1.95 -9.76
C LYS A 243 -17.05 1.20 -9.56
N LEU A 244 -16.98 0.39 -8.52
CA LEU A 244 -15.92 -0.57 -8.25
C LEU A 244 -16.37 -1.96 -8.67
N VAL A 245 -15.48 -2.73 -9.30
CA VAL A 245 -15.60 -4.16 -9.52
C VAL A 245 -14.38 -4.80 -8.90
N ASP A 246 -14.54 -5.71 -7.96
CA ASP A 246 -13.41 -6.36 -7.30
C ASP A 246 -12.80 -7.48 -8.16
N GLY A 247 -11.68 -8.07 -7.71
CA GLY A 247 -11.03 -9.17 -8.41
C GLY A 247 -11.87 -10.47 -8.51
N ARG A 248 -12.97 -10.58 -7.76
CA ARG A 248 -13.87 -11.73 -7.75
C ARG A 248 -15.04 -11.56 -8.73
N GLY A 249 -15.30 -10.32 -9.14
CA GLY A 249 -16.37 -9.94 -10.07
C GLY A 249 -17.59 -9.31 -9.39
N ASP A 250 -17.54 -9.05 -8.09
CA ASP A 250 -18.58 -8.34 -7.37
C ASP A 250 -18.48 -6.84 -7.66
N SER A 251 -19.61 -6.15 -7.75
CA SER A 251 -19.64 -4.73 -8.11
C SER A 251 -20.35 -3.85 -7.09
N TYR A 252 -19.79 -2.67 -6.86
CA TYR A 252 -20.26 -1.67 -5.91
C TYR A 252 -20.40 -0.33 -6.64
N GLU A 253 -21.59 0.25 -6.62
CA GLU A 253 -21.90 1.49 -7.33
C GLU A 253 -22.53 2.50 -6.37
N GLY A 254 -21.96 3.69 -6.28
CA GLY A 254 -22.43 4.71 -5.35
C GLY A 254 -21.39 5.79 -5.09
N LEU A 255 -21.39 6.35 -3.87
CA LEU A 255 -20.48 7.41 -3.45
C LEU A 255 -19.23 6.82 -2.79
N PHE A 256 -18.07 7.33 -3.19
CA PHE A 256 -16.77 6.98 -2.65
C PHE A 256 -16.19 8.19 -1.92
N GLU A 257 -15.69 7.97 -0.71
CA GLU A 257 -15.00 8.99 0.08
C GLU A 257 -13.66 8.41 0.53
N GLN A 258 -12.58 9.14 0.27
CA GLN A 258 -11.21 8.70 0.57
C GLN A 258 -10.85 7.29 0.03
N GLY A 259 -11.45 6.89 -1.09
CA GLY A 259 -11.17 5.60 -1.74
C GLY A 259 -12.10 4.48 -1.33
N GLU A 260 -12.88 4.66 -0.26
CA GLU A 260 -13.76 3.64 0.29
C GLU A 260 -15.21 3.85 -0.19
N PRO A 261 -15.96 2.77 -0.48
CA PRO A 261 -17.40 2.85 -0.71
C PRO A 261 -18.11 3.27 0.59
N GLY A 262 -18.84 4.38 0.55
CA GLY A 262 -19.44 4.99 1.71
C GLY A 262 -20.94 5.23 1.57
N GLY A 263 -21.65 5.12 2.69
CA GLY A 263 -23.09 5.40 2.74
C GLY A 263 -23.89 4.44 1.87
N ARG A 264 -24.90 4.95 1.16
CA ARG A 264 -25.83 4.12 0.39
C ARG A 264 -25.24 3.70 -0.94
N MET A 265 -25.06 2.39 -1.10
CA MET A 265 -24.47 1.76 -2.28
C MET A 265 -25.46 0.81 -2.95
N ARG A 266 -25.27 0.59 -4.25
CA ARG A 266 -25.85 -0.53 -4.98
C ARG A 266 -24.75 -1.58 -5.18
N TYR A 267 -24.91 -2.73 -4.54
CA TYR A 267 -24.04 -3.88 -4.73
C TYR A 267 -24.70 -4.88 -5.69
N ALA A 268 -23.92 -5.49 -6.57
CA ALA A 268 -24.34 -6.64 -7.35
C ALA A 268 -23.24 -7.70 -7.31
N GLY A 269 -23.56 -8.83 -6.68
CA GLY A 269 -22.66 -9.97 -6.52
C GLY A 269 -22.60 -10.82 -7.77
N ARG A 270 -21.49 -11.52 -7.96
CA ARG A 270 -21.30 -12.51 -9.03
C ARG A 270 -22.30 -13.65 -8.96
N ASP A 271 -22.79 -13.97 -7.77
CA ASP A 271 -23.84 -14.96 -7.56
C ASP A 271 -25.20 -14.51 -8.13
N GLY A 272 -25.35 -13.24 -8.53
CA GLY A 272 -26.57 -12.62 -9.04
C GLY A 272 -27.38 -11.90 -7.96
N SER A 273 -26.91 -11.89 -6.71
CA SER A 273 -27.53 -11.12 -5.64
C SER A 273 -27.37 -9.62 -5.89
N VAL A 274 -28.37 -8.82 -5.51
CA VAL A 274 -28.36 -7.36 -5.64
C VAL A 274 -28.78 -6.74 -4.32
N TYR A 275 -27.94 -5.87 -3.77
CA TYR A 275 -28.22 -5.13 -2.56
C TYR A 275 -28.31 -3.63 -2.84
N THR A 276 -29.19 -2.93 -2.13
CA THR A 276 -29.24 -1.47 -2.10
C THR A 276 -29.50 -1.00 -0.68
N GLY A 277 -28.54 -0.31 -0.09
CA GLY A 277 -28.57 0.13 1.31
C GLY A 277 -27.21 0.65 1.74
N ALA A 278 -27.02 0.90 3.03
CA ALA A 278 -25.73 1.39 3.50
C ALA A 278 -24.67 0.28 3.47
N ILE A 279 -23.41 0.64 3.21
CA ILE A 279 -22.27 -0.26 3.33
C ILE A 279 -21.30 0.33 4.34
N LYS A 280 -20.84 -0.51 5.26
CA LYS A 280 -19.80 -0.20 6.25
C LYS A 280 -18.81 -1.35 6.31
N TYR A 281 -17.51 -1.03 6.27
CA TYR A 281 -16.43 -2.04 6.23
C TYR A 281 -16.58 -3.10 5.12
N GLY A 282 -17.12 -2.69 3.96
CA GLY A 282 -17.36 -3.60 2.83
C GLY A 282 -18.52 -4.58 3.02
N LYS A 283 -19.38 -4.39 4.03
CA LYS A 283 -20.55 -5.23 4.33
C LYS A 283 -21.84 -4.43 4.30
N PHE A 284 -22.96 -5.08 4.02
CA PHE A 284 -24.29 -4.45 4.11
C PHE A 284 -24.56 -4.03 5.56
N ASP A 285 -24.99 -2.80 5.76
CA ASP A 285 -25.21 -2.20 7.07
C ASP A 285 -26.47 -1.30 7.02
N GLY A 286 -27.10 -1.13 8.17
CA GLY A 286 -28.32 -0.36 8.35
C GLY A 286 -29.47 -0.83 7.46
N HIS A 287 -30.42 0.05 7.21
CA HIS A 287 -31.61 -0.31 6.45
C HIS A 287 -31.29 -0.48 4.96
N GLY A 288 -31.65 -1.64 4.40
CA GLY A 288 -31.36 -1.99 3.01
C GLY A 288 -32.38 -2.92 2.37
N VAL A 289 -32.13 -3.24 1.10
CA VAL A 289 -32.91 -4.20 0.31
C VAL A 289 -31.94 -5.17 -0.36
N LEU A 290 -32.01 -6.46 -0.01
CA LEU A 290 -31.27 -7.53 -0.66
C LEU A 290 -32.23 -8.34 -1.53
N ARG A 291 -31.83 -8.63 -2.76
CA ARG A 291 -32.53 -9.52 -3.69
C ARG A 291 -31.60 -10.66 -4.07
N TRP A 292 -32.11 -11.88 -4.00
CA TRP A 292 -31.37 -13.06 -4.40
C TRP A 292 -31.72 -13.46 -5.85
N PRO A 293 -30.87 -14.26 -6.50
CA PRO A 293 -31.09 -14.71 -7.89
C PRO A 293 -32.38 -15.51 -8.07
N ASN A 294 -32.83 -16.20 -7.01
CA ASN A 294 -34.09 -16.94 -7.02
C ASN A 294 -35.34 -16.02 -7.01
N GLY A 295 -35.16 -14.70 -6.90
CA GLY A 295 -36.20 -13.69 -6.85
C GLY A 295 -36.64 -13.29 -5.43
N ASP A 296 -36.16 -13.99 -4.40
CA ASP A 296 -36.46 -13.64 -3.01
C ASP A 296 -35.91 -12.25 -2.69
N ARG A 297 -36.59 -11.54 -1.79
CA ARG A 297 -36.26 -10.18 -1.43
C ARG A 297 -36.39 -9.97 0.06
N TYR A 298 -35.34 -9.49 0.70
CA TYR A 298 -35.37 -8.98 2.06
C TYR A 298 -35.38 -7.45 2.05
N THR A 299 -36.14 -6.84 2.96
CA THR A 299 -36.15 -5.40 3.22
C THR A 299 -36.20 -5.19 4.73
N GLY A 300 -35.18 -4.55 5.29
CA GLY A 300 -35.03 -4.42 6.74
C GLY A 300 -33.63 -3.95 7.11
N ASN A 301 -33.29 -4.04 8.39
CA ASN A 301 -31.96 -3.70 8.86
C ASN A 301 -30.95 -4.80 8.51
N PHE A 302 -29.71 -4.40 8.31
CA PHE A 302 -28.57 -5.27 8.11
C PHE A 302 -27.48 -4.91 9.12
N GLU A 303 -26.79 -5.92 9.59
CA GLU A 303 -25.54 -5.77 10.31
C GLU A 303 -24.54 -6.77 9.70
N PHE A 304 -23.42 -6.28 9.20
CA PHE A 304 -22.31 -7.10 8.65
C PHE A 304 -22.67 -8.03 7.50
N GLY A 305 -23.58 -7.58 6.64
CA GLY A 305 -24.01 -8.34 5.48
C GLY A 305 -25.22 -9.22 5.74
N LEU A 306 -25.67 -9.33 7.00
CA LEU A 306 -26.75 -10.21 7.39
C LEU A 306 -28.00 -9.41 7.78
N PRO A 307 -29.22 -9.88 7.43
CA PRO A 307 -30.46 -9.40 8.03
C PRO A 307 -30.41 -9.40 9.57
N GLU A 308 -30.74 -8.26 10.18
CA GLU A 308 -30.75 -8.06 11.63
C GLU A 308 -31.91 -7.14 12.03
N GLY A 309 -32.47 -7.29 13.23
CA GLY A 309 -33.58 -6.47 13.71
C GLY A 309 -34.86 -6.67 12.89
N GLU A 310 -35.72 -5.65 12.82
CA GLU A 310 -36.98 -5.77 12.10
C GLU A 310 -36.79 -5.83 10.58
N GLY A 311 -37.48 -6.76 9.93
CA GLY A 311 -37.43 -6.89 8.49
C GLY A 311 -38.52 -7.76 7.89
N VAL A 312 -38.62 -7.68 6.57
CA VAL A 312 -39.61 -8.38 5.75
C VAL A 312 -38.90 -9.15 4.65
N MET A 313 -39.03 -10.47 4.67
CA MET A 313 -38.67 -11.34 3.55
C MET A 313 -39.89 -11.62 2.69
N ARG A 314 -39.77 -11.41 1.39
CA ARG A 314 -40.76 -11.75 0.37
C ARG A 314 -40.20 -12.86 -0.50
N TYR A 315 -40.96 -13.93 -0.67
CA TYR A 315 -40.55 -15.09 -1.44
C TYR A 315 -41.06 -14.98 -2.87
N ALA A 316 -40.22 -15.28 -3.87
CA ALA A 316 -40.64 -15.28 -5.27
C ALA A 316 -41.62 -16.42 -5.60
N LYS A 317 -41.51 -17.53 -4.86
CA LYS A 317 -42.44 -18.66 -4.91
C LYS A 317 -43.06 -18.85 -3.54
N ALA A 318 -44.35 -19.15 -3.49
CA ALA A 318 -45.01 -19.47 -2.23
C ALA A 318 -44.31 -20.66 -1.56
N ARG A 319 -44.13 -20.56 -0.24
CA ARG A 319 -43.58 -21.65 0.59
C ARG A 319 -44.62 -22.78 0.71
N ALA A 320 -44.21 -23.91 1.28
CA ALA A 320 -45.07 -25.10 1.41
C ALA A 320 -46.35 -24.84 2.24
N ASP A 321 -46.32 -23.86 3.14
CA ASP A 321 -47.45 -23.39 3.94
C ASP A 321 -48.32 -22.32 3.23
N GLY A 322 -48.03 -22.03 1.95
CA GLY A 322 -48.71 -20.99 1.17
C GLY A 322 -48.21 -19.56 1.44
N SER A 323 -47.27 -19.37 2.38
CA SER A 323 -46.76 -18.03 2.71
C SER A 323 -45.94 -17.44 1.55
N THR A 324 -46.16 -16.15 1.29
CA THR A 324 -45.44 -15.37 0.26
C THR A 324 -44.57 -14.27 0.88
N GLU A 325 -44.73 -14.03 2.19
CA GLU A 325 -43.90 -13.11 2.96
C GLU A 325 -43.74 -13.59 4.40
N ARG A 326 -42.63 -13.21 5.03
CA ARG A 326 -42.36 -13.34 6.46
C ARG A 326 -41.92 -12.00 7.01
N LYS A 327 -42.64 -11.50 8.01
CA LYS A 327 -42.31 -10.29 8.78
C LYS A 327 -41.87 -10.69 10.17
N GLY A 328 -40.94 -9.97 10.75
CA GLY A 328 -40.55 -10.19 12.15
C GLY A 328 -39.15 -9.68 12.45
N LEU A 329 -38.66 -10.08 13.62
CA LEU A 329 -37.28 -9.86 14.03
C LEU A 329 -36.37 -10.85 13.29
N TRP A 330 -35.20 -10.40 12.89
CA TRP A 330 -34.14 -11.17 12.25
C TRP A 330 -32.90 -11.11 13.14
N ARG A 331 -32.19 -12.23 13.25
CA ARG A 331 -30.92 -12.31 13.98
C ARG A 331 -29.94 -13.16 13.19
N ASN A 332 -28.76 -12.62 12.89
CA ASN A 332 -27.71 -13.31 12.11
C ASN A 332 -28.20 -13.85 10.76
N GLY A 333 -29.12 -13.16 10.08
CA GLY A 333 -29.63 -13.56 8.77
C GLY A 333 -30.81 -14.53 8.78
N GLU A 334 -31.19 -15.04 9.95
CA GLU A 334 -32.32 -15.94 10.13
C GLU A 334 -33.49 -15.21 10.80
N PRO A 335 -34.76 -15.59 10.51
CA PRO A 335 -35.89 -15.06 11.25
C PRO A 335 -35.85 -15.53 12.70
N ALA A 336 -35.85 -14.59 13.65
CA ALA A 336 -35.94 -14.88 15.07
C ALA A 336 -37.38 -15.24 15.47
N ASP A 337 -37.53 -16.22 16.36
CA ASP A 337 -38.81 -16.61 16.94
C ASP A 337 -39.16 -15.64 18.07
N PRO A 338 -40.37 -15.06 18.16
CA PRO A 338 -40.75 -14.20 19.29
C PRO A 338 -40.56 -14.86 20.66
N GLY A 339 -40.61 -16.20 20.74
CA GLY A 339 -40.32 -16.98 21.95
C GLY A 339 -38.83 -17.13 22.30
N ASP A 340 -37.88 -16.66 21.47
CA ASP A 340 -36.45 -16.75 21.76
C ASP A 340 -36.00 -15.79 22.87
N GLN A 341 -36.76 -14.73 23.18
CA GLN A 341 -36.46 -13.87 24.34
C GLN A 341 -36.78 -14.58 25.67
N ASP A 342 -37.89 -15.31 25.74
CA ASP A 342 -38.24 -16.13 26.91
C ASP A 342 -37.33 -17.37 27.03
N ARG A 343 -36.94 -17.97 25.90
CA ARG A 343 -35.92 -19.04 25.86
C ARG A 343 -34.53 -18.54 26.24
N ALA A 344 -34.12 -17.31 25.93
CA ALA A 344 -32.84 -16.76 26.37
C ALA A 344 -32.80 -16.55 27.90
N GLY A 345 -33.89 -16.08 28.50
CA GLY A 345 -34.05 -16.02 29.96
C GLY A 345 -34.04 -17.41 30.61
N ALA A 346 -34.82 -18.35 30.06
CA ALA A 346 -34.86 -19.74 30.54
C ALA A 346 -33.56 -20.51 30.26
N ALA A 347 -32.80 -20.16 29.22
CA ALA A 347 -31.50 -20.72 28.89
C ALA A 347 -30.42 -20.22 29.84
N VAL A 348 -30.49 -18.98 30.33
CA VAL A 348 -29.59 -18.50 31.39
C VAL A 348 -29.87 -19.25 32.70
N GLU A 349 -31.14 -19.42 33.08
CA GLU A 349 -31.51 -20.18 34.28
C GLU A 349 -31.07 -21.65 34.18
N THR A 350 -31.38 -22.32 33.07
CA THR A 350 -30.95 -23.71 32.80
C THR A 350 -29.42 -23.82 32.69
N ALA A 351 -28.76 -22.83 32.07
CA ALA A 351 -27.31 -22.81 31.94
C ALA A 351 -26.64 -22.74 33.32
N ILE A 352 -27.14 -21.94 34.26
CA ILE A 352 -26.57 -21.86 35.61
C ILE A 352 -26.60 -23.22 36.32
N TYR A 353 -27.72 -23.95 36.26
CA TYR A 353 -27.81 -25.29 36.88
C TYR A 353 -26.96 -26.35 36.17
N THR A 354 -26.76 -26.22 34.86
CA THR A 354 -26.00 -27.19 34.06
C THR A 354 -24.50 -26.88 33.94
N GLN A 355 -24.06 -25.66 34.31
CA GLN A 355 -22.66 -25.24 34.17
C GLN A 355 -21.66 -26.17 34.84
N ARG A 356 -21.95 -26.61 36.07
CA ARG A 356 -21.05 -27.51 36.80
C ARG A 356 -20.87 -28.82 36.03
N ALA A 357 -21.96 -29.41 35.56
CA ALA A 357 -21.92 -30.65 34.79
C ALA A 357 -21.20 -30.48 33.43
N LEU A 358 -21.36 -29.33 32.77
CA LEU A 358 -20.64 -29.03 31.52
C LEU A 358 -19.13 -28.92 31.75
N LEU A 359 -18.70 -28.21 32.81
CA LEU A 359 -17.30 -28.12 33.18
C LEU A 359 -16.74 -29.50 33.54
N ASP A 360 -17.39 -30.24 34.43
CA ASP A 360 -16.96 -31.59 34.83
C ASP A 360 -16.83 -32.52 33.62
N LYS A 361 -17.78 -32.47 32.68
CA LYS A 361 -17.73 -33.22 31.42
C LYS A 361 -16.54 -32.82 30.57
N ALA A 362 -16.27 -31.53 30.41
CA ALA A 362 -15.14 -31.03 29.63
C ALA A 362 -13.79 -31.43 30.25
N LEU A 363 -13.66 -31.35 31.59
CA LEU A 363 -12.46 -31.75 32.31
C LEU A 363 -12.23 -33.27 32.27
N ALA A 364 -13.30 -34.06 32.39
CA ALA A 364 -13.22 -35.51 32.30
C ALA A 364 -12.79 -36.00 30.91
N ALA A 365 -13.13 -35.25 29.86
CA ALA A 365 -12.79 -35.57 28.47
C ALA A 365 -11.31 -35.30 28.11
N LEU A 366 -10.56 -34.61 28.95
CA LEU A 366 -9.13 -34.40 28.73
C LEU A 366 -8.40 -35.75 28.75
N LEU A 367 -7.48 -35.96 27.82
CA LEU A 367 -6.58 -37.10 27.82
C LEU A 367 -5.36 -36.82 28.72
N PRO A 368 -4.81 -37.83 29.41
CA PRO A 368 -3.53 -37.69 30.11
C PRO A 368 -2.37 -37.53 29.13
N GLU A 369 -1.22 -37.18 29.68
CA GLU A 369 0.06 -37.11 29.00
C GLU A 369 0.39 -38.42 28.29
N ARG A 370 1.19 -38.34 27.23
CA ARG A 370 1.78 -39.51 26.57
C ARG A 370 3.17 -39.75 27.14
N PRO A 371 3.42 -40.91 27.80
CA PRO A 371 4.72 -41.20 28.37
C PRO A 371 5.86 -41.06 27.35
N GLY A 372 6.87 -40.25 27.70
CA GLY A 372 8.06 -40.05 26.87
C GLY A 372 7.88 -39.11 25.67
N ALA A 373 6.73 -38.47 25.52
CA ALA A 373 6.49 -37.44 24.51
C ALA A 373 6.22 -36.09 25.20
N ILE A 374 6.68 -35.01 24.60
CA ILE A 374 6.27 -33.66 24.97
C ILE A 374 4.90 -33.39 24.35
N ASP A 375 3.86 -33.27 25.17
CA ASP A 375 2.52 -32.91 24.73
C ASP A 375 2.28 -31.40 24.82
N MET A 376 1.41 -30.92 23.93
CA MET A 376 0.85 -29.58 24.03
C MET A 376 -0.60 -29.69 24.48
N TYR A 377 -0.92 -28.98 25.55
CA TYR A 377 -2.28 -28.78 26.03
C TYR A 377 -2.74 -27.38 25.65
N LEU A 378 -3.94 -27.27 25.09
CA LEU A 378 -4.55 -25.98 24.79
C LEU A 378 -5.61 -25.65 25.83
N MET A 379 -5.57 -24.42 26.35
CA MET A 379 -6.73 -23.82 27.00
C MET A 379 -7.09 -22.54 26.25
N ALA A 380 -8.28 -22.48 25.67
CA ALA A 380 -8.79 -21.30 24.98
C ALA A 380 -9.96 -20.69 25.76
N VAL A 381 -9.91 -19.38 25.97
CA VAL A 381 -10.87 -18.65 26.81
C VAL A 381 -11.44 -17.46 26.04
N GLY A 382 -12.74 -17.49 25.77
CA GLY A 382 -13.50 -16.40 25.14
C GLY A 382 -14.33 -15.68 26.19
N GLY A 383 -13.96 -14.44 26.54
CA GLY A 383 -14.41 -13.81 27.77
C GLY A 383 -15.74 -13.04 27.68
N ASP A 384 -15.95 -12.23 26.65
CA ASP A 384 -17.17 -11.42 26.53
C ASP A 384 -18.20 -12.13 25.64
N GLY A 385 -19.40 -12.37 26.16
CA GLY A 385 -20.48 -13.04 25.45
C GLY A 385 -21.47 -12.11 24.75
N ALA A 386 -21.31 -10.79 24.85
CA ALA A 386 -22.07 -9.83 24.05
C ALA A 386 -21.59 -9.85 22.58
N GLN A 387 -20.33 -10.20 22.34
CA GLN A 387 -19.72 -10.31 21.01
C GLN A 387 -19.28 -11.76 20.72
N GLU A 388 -19.72 -12.31 19.60
CA GLU A 388 -19.43 -13.66 19.13
C GLU A 388 -18.03 -13.81 18.50
N VAL A 389 -17.33 -12.71 18.19
CA VAL A 389 -15.96 -12.75 17.66
C VAL A 389 -15.02 -13.57 18.56
N PHE A 390 -15.15 -13.45 19.87
CA PHE A 390 -14.31 -14.15 20.83
C PHE A 390 -14.54 -15.67 20.80
N ARG A 391 -15.81 -16.11 20.72
CA ARG A 391 -16.16 -17.53 20.55
C ARG A 391 -15.62 -18.09 19.23
N ARG A 392 -15.81 -17.37 18.13
CA ARG A 392 -15.31 -17.79 16.79
C ARG A 392 -13.79 -17.93 16.79
N GLU A 393 -13.09 -16.99 17.43
CA GLU A 393 -11.64 -17.03 17.54
C GLU A 393 -11.17 -18.23 18.39
N THR A 394 -11.82 -18.51 19.53
CA THR A 394 -11.49 -19.70 20.32
C THR A 394 -11.76 -21.01 19.59
N ASP A 395 -12.85 -21.11 18.82
CA ASP A 395 -13.17 -22.29 18.02
C ASP A 395 -12.14 -22.53 16.93
N PHE A 396 -11.72 -21.46 16.25
CA PHE A 396 -10.69 -21.55 15.23
C PHE A 396 -9.36 -22.01 15.83
N VAL A 397 -8.93 -21.40 16.93
CA VAL A 397 -7.66 -21.73 17.59
C VAL A 397 -7.69 -23.18 18.06
N ARG A 398 -8.80 -23.63 18.67
CA ARG A 398 -8.98 -25.05 19.03
C ARG A 398 -8.80 -25.95 17.80
N ALA A 399 -9.57 -25.71 16.75
CA ALA A 399 -9.52 -26.55 15.56
C ALA A 399 -8.13 -26.54 14.89
N GLN A 400 -7.43 -25.39 14.91
CA GLN A 400 -6.08 -25.28 14.38
C GLN A 400 -5.08 -26.09 15.20
N PHE A 401 -5.11 -25.99 16.53
CA PHE A 401 -4.17 -26.69 17.39
C PHE A 401 -4.40 -28.20 17.39
N GLU A 402 -5.65 -28.64 17.30
CA GLU A 402 -5.97 -30.05 17.16
C GLU A 402 -5.39 -30.63 15.87
N ARG A 403 -5.46 -29.89 14.76
CA ARG A 403 -4.91 -30.31 13.45
C ARG A 403 -3.38 -30.23 13.39
N ASP A 404 -2.82 -29.11 13.82
CA ASP A 404 -1.44 -28.74 13.48
C ASP A 404 -0.45 -29.06 14.62
N TYR A 405 -0.95 -29.19 15.85
CA TYR A 405 -0.13 -29.28 17.07
C TYR A 405 -0.47 -30.47 17.97
N GLY A 406 -1.35 -31.36 17.51
CA GLY A 406 -1.65 -32.63 18.19
C GLY A 406 -2.43 -32.47 19.49
N THR A 407 -3.16 -31.36 19.67
CA THR A 407 -3.94 -31.10 20.91
C THR A 407 -5.32 -31.77 20.92
N ALA A 408 -5.61 -32.68 19.97
CA ALA A 408 -6.86 -33.44 19.94
C ALA A 408 -7.04 -34.25 21.23
N GLY A 409 -8.16 -34.01 21.93
CA GLY A 409 -8.40 -34.57 23.27
C GLY A 409 -7.61 -33.94 24.41
N ARG A 410 -6.77 -32.93 24.14
CA ARG A 410 -5.96 -32.16 25.13
C ARG A 410 -6.26 -30.65 25.06
N SER A 411 -7.43 -30.30 24.54
CA SER A 411 -7.91 -28.91 24.44
C SER A 411 -9.10 -28.69 25.37
N LEU A 412 -9.04 -27.64 26.20
CA LEU A 412 -10.16 -27.13 27.00
C LEU A 412 -10.59 -25.77 26.46
N VAL A 413 -11.90 -25.60 26.25
CA VAL A 413 -12.48 -24.29 25.87
C VAL A 413 -13.46 -23.85 26.94
N LEU A 414 -13.25 -22.64 27.46
CA LEU A 414 -14.20 -21.93 28.30
C LEU A 414 -14.68 -20.71 27.54
N VAL A 415 -15.98 -20.54 27.37
CA VAL A 415 -16.48 -19.46 26.51
C VAL A 415 -17.79 -18.88 27.01
N ASN A 416 -17.86 -17.56 27.00
CA ASN A 416 -19.10 -16.83 27.18
C ASN A 416 -19.65 -16.48 25.79
N SER A 417 -20.85 -16.94 25.50
CA SER A 417 -21.52 -16.70 24.22
C SER A 417 -23.03 -16.86 24.38
N ARG A 418 -23.80 -16.02 23.69
CA ARG A 418 -25.26 -16.15 23.61
C ARG A 418 -25.73 -17.46 22.99
N ASN A 419 -24.86 -18.14 22.23
CA ASN A 419 -25.19 -19.34 21.46
C ASN A 419 -24.76 -20.65 22.15
N THR A 420 -23.88 -20.60 23.15
CA THR A 420 -23.30 -21.81 23.77
C THR A 420 -23.52 -21.91 25.27
N LEU A 421 -24.33 -21.02 25.87
CA LEU A 421 -24.63 -20.99 27.31
C LEU A 421 -25.02 -22.36 27.88
N ALA A 422 -25.78 -23.17 27.15
CA ALA A 422 -26.25 -24.49 27.59
C ALA A 422 -25.38 -25.67 27.12
N THR A 423 -24.33 -25.43 26.32
CA THR A 423 -23.59 -26.49 25.62
C THR A 423 -22.08 -26.42 25.81
N ALA A 424 -21.53 -25.30 26.28
CA ALA A 424 -20.12 -25.13 26.60
C ALA A 424 -19.94 -24.56 28.02
N PRO A 425 -18.84 -24.89 28.71
CA PRO A 425 -18.55 -24.32 30.03
C PRO A 425 -18.27 -22.81 29.93
N LEU A 426 -18.82 -22.03 30.86
CA LEU A 426 -18.62 -20.59 30.89
C LEU A 426 -17.18 -20.19 31.26
N ALA A 427 -16.72 -19.11 30.63
CA ALA A 427 -15.48 -18.44 30.99
C ALA A 427 -15.70 -17.59 32.25
N THR A 428 -15.37 -18.17 33.40
CA THR A 428 -15.38 -17.49 34.70
C THR A 428 -14.03 -17.60 35.38
N VAL A 429 -13.72 -16.71 36.34
CA VAL A 429 -12.43 -16.77 37.06
C VAL A 429 -12.24 -18.11 37.78
N ALA A 430 -13.32 -18.69 38.32
CA ALA A 430 -13.29 -20.00 38.97
C ALA A 430 -13.08 -21.12 37.95
N GLY A 431 -13.82 -21.12 36.83
CA GLY A 431 -13.67 -22.11 35.77
C GLY A 431 -12.27 -22.11 35.15
N ILE A 432 -11.66 -20.93 34.99
CA ILE A 432 -10.27 -20.82 34.52
C ILE A 432 -9.31 -21.47 35.52
N GLY A 433 -9.45 -21.18 36.81
CA GLY A 433 -8.62 -21.79 37.86
C GLY A 433 -8.76 -23.31 37.92
N GLU A 434 -10.00 -23.83 37.88
CA GLU A 434 -10.27 -25.27 37.86
C GLU A 434 -9.73 -25.94 36.60
N GLY A 435 -9.89 -25.31 35.44
CA GLY A 435 -9.34 -25.80 34.18
C GLY A 435 -7.81 -25.89 34.19
N LEU A 436 -7.14 -24.85 34.68
CA LEU A 436 -5.67 -24.85 34.82
C LEU A 436 -5.20 -25.94 35.79
N ALA A 437 -5.87 -26.12 36.92
CA ALA A 437 -5.53 -27.17 37.89
C ALA A 437 -5.73 -28.58 37.28
N ALA A 438 -6.83 -28.80 36.56
CA ALA A 438 -7.13 -30.07 35.91
C ALA A 438 -6.13 -30.41 34.79
N LEU A 439 -5.78 -29.43 33.95
CA LEU A 439 -4.73 -29.58 32.94
C LEU A 439 -3.39 -29.92 33.60
N GLY A 440 -2.98 -29.16 34.62
CA GLY A 440 -1.74 -29.43 35.34
C GLY A 440 -1.70 -30.80 36.03
N ALA A 441 -2.85 -31.39 36.38
CA ALA A 441 -2.93 -32.75 36.93
C ALA A 441 -2.84 -33.87 35.86
N ARG A 442 -2.99 -33.53 34.58
CA ARG A 442 -2.95 -34.46 33.43
C ARG A 442 -1.71 -34.27 32.55
N MET A 443 -0.82 -33.36 32.95
CA MET A 443 0.41 -33.03 32.24
C MET A 443 1.58 -33.69 32.94
N ASP A 444 2.56 -34.15 32.16
CA ASP A 444 3.93 -34.26 32.63
C ASP A 444 4.48 -32.83 32.83
N ARG A 445 4.45 -32.35 34.08
CA ARG A 445 4.82 -30.98 34.42
C ARG A 445 6.29 -30.64 34.11
N ASP A 446 7.14 -31.65 33.92
CA ASP A 446 8.54 -31.43 33.57
C ASP A 446 8.76 -31.30 32.07
N ASN A 447 7.82 -31.74 31.24
CA ASN A 447 7.97 -31.79 29.80
C ASN A 447 6.87 -31.07 29.02
N ASP A 448 5.61 -31.25 29.39
CA ASP A 448 4.46 -30.77 28.63
C ASP A 448 4.32 -29.26 28.66
N ILE A 449 3.72 -28.74 27.59
CA ILE A 449 3.57 -27.30 27.36
C ILE A 449 2.08 -26.94 27.42
N LEU A 450 1.74 -25.98 28.26
CA LEU A 450 0.44 -25.31 28.20
C LEU A 450 0.51 -24.16 27.18
N PHE A 451 -0.39 -24.18 26.21
CA PHE A 451 -0.75 -23.01 25.41
C PHE A 451 -2.07 -22.43 25.95
N LEU A 452 -2.00 -21.28 26.62
CA LEU A 452 -3.16 -20.56 27.13
C LEU A 452 -3.47 -19.38 26.20
N PHE A 453 -4.63 -19.43 25.56
CA PHE A 453 -5.15 -18.37 24.70
C PHE A 453 -6.33 -17.68 25.37
N LEU A 454 -6.24 -16.37 25.58
CA LEU A 454 -7.28 -15.54 26.18
C LEU A 454 -7.68 -14.45 25.17
N THR A 455 -8.97 -14.35 24.86
CA THR A 455 -9.49 -13.29 23.99
C THR A 455 -10.76 -12.68 24.55
N SER A 456 -10.76 -11.35 24.71
CA SER A 456 -11.87 -10.56 25.23
C SER A 456 -11.59 -9.05 25.14
N HIS A 457 -12.49 -8.22 25.68
CA HIS A 457 -12.16 -6.85 26.05
C HIS A 457 -11.20 -6.78 27.24
N GLY A 458 -10.45 -5.67 27.34
CA GLY A 458 -9.53 -5.41 28.44
C GLY A 458 -9.67 -4.00 28.99
N SER A 459 -9.41 -3.82 30.28
CA SER A 459 -9.54 -2.54 30.98
C SER A 459 -8.17 -1.86 31.23
N PRO A 460 -8.12 -0.53 31.42
CA PRO A 460 -6.91 0.16 31.85
C PRO A 460 -6.32 -0.35 33.17
N GLY A 461 -7.14 -1.02 34.00
CA GLY A 461 -6.72 -1.71 35.23
C GLY A 461 -6.08 -3.09 34.99
N HIS A 462 -5.84 -3.46 33.74
CA HIS A 462 -5.26 -4.75 33.33
C HIS A 462 -6.13 -5.95 33.75
N GLU A 463 -7.43 -5.82 33.52
CA GLU A 463 -8.41 -6.89 33.70
C GLU A 463 -8.96 -7.35 32.35
N LEU A 464 -9.25 -8.64 32.24
CA LEU A 464 -9.91 -9.25 31.09
C LEU A 464 -11.41 -9.38 31.39
N ALA A 465 -12.24 -8.91 30.46
CA ALA A 465 -13.69 -9.02 30.60
C ALA A 465 -14.13 -10.49 30.47
N LEU A 466 -14.91 -10.99 31.42
CA LEU A 466 -15.44 -12.35 31.47
C LEU A 466 -16.98 -12.35 31.50
N GLN A 467 -17.63 -11.44 30.79
CA GLN A 467 -19.06 -11.14 30.90
C GLN A 467 -19.94 -12.14 30.12
N PRO A 468 -20.71 -13.03 30.77
CA PRO A 468 -21.73 -13.83 30.10
C PRO A 468 -22.96 -12.96 29.77
N PRO A 469 -23.77 -13.35 28.76
CA PRO A 469 -25.01 -12.66 28.46
C PRO A 469 -25.96 -12.67 29.67
N GLY A 470 -26.39 -11.48 30.12
CA GLY A 470 -27.41 -11.34 31.16
C GLY A 470 -27.00 -11.65 32.60
N VAL A 471 -25.72 -11.95 32.89
CA VAL A 471 -25.24 -12.28 34.25
C VAL A 471 -23.98 -11.49 34.59
N ALA A 472 -24.00 -10.67 35.65
CA ALA A 472 -22.79 -9.97 36.08
C ALA A 472 -21.84 -10.92 36.83
N VAL A 473 -20.57 -11.00 36.39
CA VAL A 473 -19.53 -11.81 37.05
C VAL A 473 -18.25 -10.99 37.24
N ARG A 474 -17.34 -11.50 38.08
CA ARG A 474 -16.03 -10.90 38.33
C ARG A 474 -15.15 -10.97 37.08
N GLN A 475 -14.45 -9.87 36.77
CA GLN A 475 -13.45 -9.79 35.72
C GLN A 475 -12.13 -10.46 36.15
N LEU A 476 -11.32 -10.91 35.20
CA LEU A 476 -10.05 -11.56 35.49
C LEU A 476 -8.90 -10.55 35.54
N ALA A 477 -8.44 -10.20 36.74
CA ALA A 477 -7.26 -9.37 36.93
C ALA A 477 -5.96 -10.10 36.54
N ALA A 478 -4.99 -9.39 35.97
CA ALA A 478 -3.69 -9.93 35.60
C ALA A 478 -2.97 -10.65 36.76
N ALA A 479 -3.01 -10.08 37.97
CA ALA A 479 -2.40 -10.66 39.15
C ALA A 479 -3.06 -11.99 39.56
N GLU A 480 -4.37 -12.11 39.39
CA GLU A 480 -5.14 -13.32 39.68
C GLU A 480 -4.82 -14.43 38.69
N LEU A 481 -4.74 -14.12 37.38
CA LEU A 481 -4.30 -15.11 36.39
C LEU A 481 -2.88 -15.61 36.69
N GLY A 482 -1.96 -14.71 37.02
CA GLY A 482 -0.60 -15.07 37.42
C GLY A 482 -0.57 -15.97 38.67
N ARG A 483 -1.45 -15.73 39.65
CA ARG A 483 -1.61 -16.59 40.82
C ARG A 483 -2.12 -17.99 40.43
N GLN A 484 -3.18 -18.08 39.64
CA GLN A 484 -3.75 -19.35 39.20
C GLN A 484 -2.75 -20.19 38.38
N LEU A 485 -1.95 -19.56 37.51
CA LEU A 485 -0.90 -20.24 36.75
C LEU A 485 0.26 -20.74 37.62
N ARG A 486 0.60 -20.05 38.71
CA ARG A 486 1.59 -20.55 39.67
C ARG A 486 1.04 -21.73 40.47
N GLU A 487 -0.21 -21.64 40.91
CA GLU A 487 -0.87 -22.68 41.71
C GLU A 487 -1.17 -23.96 40.92
N SER A 488 -1.32 -23.87 39.60
CA SER A 488 -1.49 -25.06 38.75
C SER A 488 -0.25 -25.96 38.70
N GLY A 489 0.92 -25.44 39.08
CA GLY A 489 2.19 -26.16 39.03
C GLY A 489 2.71 -26.41 37.61
N ILE A 490 2.08 -25.84 36.58
CA ILE A 490 2.50 -26.01 35.19
C ILE A 490 3.78 -25.21 34.94
N ARG A 491 4.84 -25.91 34.53
CA ARG A 491 6.15 -25.32 34.32
C ARG A 491 6.24 -24.58 32.99
N TRP A 492 6.04 -25.26 31.86
CA TRP A 492 6.26 -24.70 30.52
C TRP A 492 4.98 -24.11 29.95
N LYS A 493 5.02 -22.81 29.66
CA LYS A 493 3.81 -22.03 29.35
C LYS A 493 4.02 -21.11 28.14
N VAL A 494 3.02 -21.06 27.27
CA VAL A 494 2.83 -20.00 26.28
C VAL A 494 1.50 -19.34 26.60
N VAL A 495 1.52 -18.06 26.95
CA VAL A 495 0.31 -17.31 27.31
C VAL A 495 0.12 -16.18 26.31
N LEU A 496 -0.97 -16.24 25.54
CA LEU A 496 -1.35 -15.21 24.58
C LEU A 496 -2.62 -14.51 25.07
N VAL A 497 -2.50 -13.20 25.34
CA VAL A 497 -3.61 -12.34 25.78
C VAL A 497 -3.99 -11.37 24.67
N SER A 498 -5.10 -11.63 24.00
CA SER A 498 -5.69 -10.79 22.96
C SER A 498 -6.77 -9.88 23.56
N ALA A 499 -6.35 -8.72 24.08
CA ALA A 499 -7.25 -7.72 24.67
C ALA A 499 -6.63 -6.32 24.66
N CYS A 500 -7.45 -5.29 24.86
CA CYS A 500 -6.95 -3.94 25.15
C CYS A 500 -6.12 -3.92 26.44
N TYR A 501 -5.07 -3.09 26.50
CA TYR A 501 -4.20 -2.93 27.67
C TYR A 501 -3.47 -4.22 28.12
N ALA A 502 -3.45 -5.25 27.26
CA ALA A 502 -2.96 -6.59 27.60
C ALA A 502 -1.48 -6.62 28.01
N GLY A 503 -0.66 -5.66 27.58
CA GLY A 503 0.74 -5.55 28.01
C GLY A 503 0.90 -5.45 29.54
N GLY A 504 -0.13 -5.03 30.28
CA GLY A 504 -0.13 -5.02 31.75
C GLY A 504 -0.13 -6.41 32.38
N PHE A 505 -0.42 -7.48 31.61
CA PHE A 505 -0.34 -8.85 32.09
C PHE A 505 1.10 -9.37 32.17
N ILE A 506 2.02 -8.82 31.37
CA ILE A 506 3.39 -9.35 31.24
C ILE A 506 4.11 -9.43 32.59
N ASP A 507 4.01 -8.39 33.43
CA ASP A 507 4.72 -8.36 34.72
C ASP A 507 4.25 -9.42 35.72
N HIS A 508 2.99 -9.87 35.61
CA HIS A 508 2.41 -10.89 36.48
C HIS A 508 2.58 -12.33 35.95
N LEU A 509 2.90 -12.47 34.67
CA LEU A 509 3.00 -13.76 33.96
C LEU A 509 4.43 -14.15 33.61
N LYS A 510 5.37 -13.20 33.55
CA LYS A 510 6.74 -13.47 33.12
C LYS A 510 7.51 -14.32 34.13
N ASP A 511 8.17 -15.37 33.63
CA ASP A 511 9.19 -16.15 34.31
C ASP A 511 10.12 -16.80 33.25
N GLU A 512 11.13 -17.55 33.68
CA GLU A 512 12.09 -18.18 32.75
C GLU A 512 11.46 -19.28 31.88
N HIS A 513 10.32 -19.82 32.28
CA HIS A 513 9.60 -20.94 31.66
C HIS A 513 8.35 -20.52 30.88
N THR A 514 8.13 -19.21 30.73
CA THR A 514 6.92 -18.64 30.11
C THR A 514 7.23 -17.75 28.92
N LEU A 515 6.55 -17.99 27.80
CA LEU A 515 6.44 -17.07 26.67
C LEU A 515 5.12 -16.32 26.81
N VAL A 516 5.17 -15.00 27.00
CA VAL A 516 3.97 -14.15 27.08
C VAL A 516 3.87 -13.31 25.81
N ILE A 517 2.70 -13.32 25.17
CA ILE A 517 2.39 -12.55 23.97
C ILE A 517 1.14 -11.70 24.25
N THR A 518 1.17 -10.41 23.93
CA THR A 518 0.03 -9.51 24.15
C THR A 518 -0.31 -8.75 22.88
N ALA A 519 -1.61 -8.64 22.57
CA ALA A 519 -2.10 -7.96 21.38
C ALA A 519 -1.90 -6.44 21.41
N ALA A 520 -1.74 -5.86 22.60
CA ALA A 520 -1.51 -4.44 22.78
C ALA A 520 -0.53 -4.16 23.92
N ARG A 521 0.02 -2.94 23.93
CA ARG A 521 0.82 -2.37 25.00
C ARG A 521 -0.01 -2.14 26.26
N ARG A 522 0.66 -2.06 27.41
CA ARG A 522 0.01 -1.90 28.73
C ARG A 522 -0.95 -0.71 28.85
N ASP A 523 -0.72 0.38 28.11
CA ASP A 523 -1.44 1.65 28.15
C ASP A 523 -2.15 1.96 26.81
N ARG A 524 -2.36 0.94 25.96
CA ARG A 524 -2.94 1.08 24.62
C ARG A 524 -4.12 0.14 24.41
N THR A 525 -5.09 0.56 23.61
CA THR A 525 -6.17 -0.32 23.13
C THR A 525 -5.69 -1.23 22.00
N SER A 526 -6.30 -2.41 21.89
CA SER A 526 -6.18 -3.29 20.72
C SER A 526 -7.33 -3.01 19.74
N PHE A 527 -7.09 -3.11 18.43
CA PHE A 527 -8.12 -2.87 17.40
C PHE A 527 -8.79 -4.18 16.93
N GLY A 528 -9.92 -4.05 16.24
CA GLY A 528 -10.59 -5.17 15.56
C GLY A 528 -11.48 -6.06 16.43
N CYS A 529 -11.90 -5.62 17.62
CA CYS A 529 -12.79 -6.38 18.52
C CYS A 529 -14.29 -6.08 18.27
N ALA A 530 -14.69 -6.03 17.00
CA ALA A 530 -16.06 -5.70 16.62
C ALA A 530 -16.81 -7.01 16.26
N ASP A 531 -18.09 -7.17 16.62
CA ASP A 531 -18.87 -8.43 16.53
C ASP A 531 -18.98 -9.03 15.09
N GLN A 532 -18.52 -8.25 14.12
CA GLN A 532 -18.49 -8.51 12.68
C GLN A 532 -17.25 -9.18 12.15
N ASN A 533 -16.19 -9.17 12.94
CA ASN A 533 -14.93 -9.74 12.53
C ASN A 533 -14.95 -11.23 12.88
N ASP A 534 -14.44 -12.06 11.97
CA ASP A 534 -14.21 -13.47 12.29
C ASP A 534 -13.09 -13.65 13.33
N PHE A 535 -12.27 -12.60 13.53
CA PHE A 535 -11.09 -12.55 14.39
C PHE A 535 -10.78 -11.13 14.89
N THR A 536 -10.09 -11.02 16.03
CA THR A 536 -9.40 -9.78 16.40
C THR A 536 -8.28 -9.47 15.38
N TYR A 537 -7.89 -8.20 15.22
CA TYR A 537 -6.79 -7.86 14.30
C TYR A 537 -5.51 -8.63 14.65
N PHE A 538 -5.14 -8.66 15.93
CA PHE A 538 -3.99 -9.42 16.37
C PHE A 538 -4.16 -10.93 16.19
N GLY A 539 -5.31 -11.50 16.56
CA GLY A 539 -5.54 -12.93 16.41
C GLY A 539 -5.54 -13.39 14.95
N ARG A 540 -6.07 -12.59 14.02
CA ARG A 540 -5.91 -12.84 12.58
C ARG A 540 -4.44 -12.82 12.18
N ALA A 541 -3.72 -11.75 12.52
CA ALA A 541 -2.32 -11.58 12.17
C ALA A 541 -1.47 -12.75 12.70
N PHE A 542 -1.71 -13.17 13.94
CA PHE A 542 -0.97 -14.24 14.58
C PHE A 542 -1.38 -15.63 14.07
N PHE A 543 -2.63 -16.05 14.25
CA PHE A 543 -3.04 -17.44 14.01
C PHE A 543 -3.27 -17.77 12.54
N LYS A 544 -3.82 -16.83 11.76
CA LYS A 544 -4.19 -17.07 10.37
C LYS A 544 -3.06 -16.74 9.40
N GLU A 545 -2.41 -15.60 9.58
CA GLU A 545 -1.43 -15.08 8.60
C GLU A 545 0.01 -15.48 8.96
N ALA A 546 0.42 -15.41 10.23
CA ALA A 546 1.83 -15.60 10.61
C ALA A 546 2.18 -17.03 11.05
N LEU A 547 1.39 -17.63 11.93
CA LEU A 547 1.72 -18.90 12.58
C LEU A 547 1.88 -20.08 11.61
N PRO A 548 1.02 -20.28 10.58
CA PRO A 548 1.16 -21.38 9.62
C PRO A 548 2.45 -21.31 8.79
N HIS A 549 3.07 -20.13 8.71
CA HIS A 549 4.24 -19.86 7.89
C HIS A 549 5.50 -19.59 8.73
N SER A 550 5.53 -20.04 9.99
CA SER A 550 6.60 -19.74 10.93
C SER A 550 7.17 -21.00 11.60
N ALA A 551 8.49 -21.00 11.79
CA ALA A 551 9.22 -22.07 12.43
C ALA A 551 9.03 -22.07 13.96
N SER A 552 8.67 -20.93 14.54
CA SER A 552 8.44 -20.77 15.99
C SER A 552 7.33 -19.76 16.31
N PHE A 553 6.82 -19.78 17.55
CA PHE A 553 5.87 -18.78 18.04
C PHE A 553 6.49 -17.37 18.11
N THR A 554 7.78 -17.27 18.43
CA THR A 554 8.53 -16.00 18.42
C THR A 554 8.58 -15.39 17.01
N GLU A 555 8.87 -16.20 15.99
CA GLU A 555 8.86 -15.74 14.60
C GLU A 555 7.45 -15.36 14.14
N ALA A 556 6.44 -16.15 14.52
CA ALA A 556 5.04 -15.83 14.23
C ALA A 556 4.64 -14.49 14.86
N PHE A 557 5.08 -14.21 16.09
CA PHE A 557 4.85 -12.92 16.75
C PHE A 557 5.47 -11.75 16.00
N GLU A 558 6.74 -11.84 15.59
CA GLU A 558 7.38 -10.72 14.88
C GLU A 558 6.72 -10.45 13.52
N LYS A 559 6.30 -11.50 12.80
CA LYS A 559 5.51 -11.34 11.56
C LYS A 559 4.14 -10.72 11.84
N ALA A 560 3.43 -11.19 12.87
CA ALA A 560 2.13 -10.63 13.26
C ALA A 560 2.25 -9.16 13.67
N ARG A 561 3.29 -8.81 14.44
CA ARG A 561 3.58 -7.44 14.86
C ARG A 561 3.85 -6.52 13.66
N ALA A 562 4.57 -6.99 12.66
CA ALA A 562 4.80 -6.25 11.42
C ALA A 562 3.50 -6.04 10.63
N LEU A 563 2.65 -7.07 10.54
CA LEU A 563 1.34 -6.99 9.89
C LEU A 563 0.42 -5.98 10.59
N VAL A 564 0.29 -6.06 11.93
CA VAL A 564 -0.53 -5.13 12.71
C VAL A 564 -0.04 -3.69 12.52
N ARG A 565 1.27 -3.44 12.60
CA ARG A 565 1.84 -2.10 12.35
C ARG A 565 1.52 -1.59 10.96
N LYS A 566 1.56 -2.46 9.95
CA LYS A 566 1.21 -2.10 8.58
C LYS A 566 -0.27 -1.73 8.49
N TRP A 567 -1.17 -2.58 8.99
CA TRP A 567 -2.61 -2.33 8.95
C TRP A 567 -2.99 -1.03 9.68
N GLU A 568 -2.42 -0.79 10.86
CA GLU A 568 -2.66 0.45 11.59
C GLU A 568 -2.04 1.69 10.91
N ALA A 569 -0.94 1.54 10.17
CA ALA A 569 -0.36 2.63 9.39
C ALA A 569 -1.19 2.94 8.15
N ASP A 570 -1.71 1.91 7.48
CA ASP A 570 -2.62 2.05 6.34
C ASP A 570 -3.93 2.74 6.80
N ASP A 571 -4.47 2.36 7.96
CA ASP A 571 -5.64 3.00 8.58
C ASP A 571 -5.35 4.46 9.00
N ALA A 572 -4.16 4.74 9.56
CA ALA A 572 -3.76 6.09 9.95
C ALA A 572 -3.42 7.02 8.77
N MET A 573 -2.97 6.47 7.65
CA MET A 573 -2.71 7.21 6.40
C MET A 573 -4.01 7.54 5.67
N GLY A 574 -5.06 6.73 5.84
CA GLY A 574 -6.44 7.09 5.46
C GLY A 574 -6.96 8.32 6.21
N ASP A 575 -6.63 8.45 7.50
CA ASP A 575 -7.07 9.56 8.37
C ASP A 575 -6.19 10.84 8.23
N ARG A 576 -4.91 10.73 7.82
CA ARG A 576 -3.96 11.87 7.70
C ARG A 576 -3.72 12.39 6.28
N GLY A 577 -4.51 11.98 5.29
CA GLY A 577 -4.54 12.60 3.96
C GLY A 577 -5.16 14.01 3.93
N GLY A 578 -5.65 14.51 5.07
CA GLY A 578 -6.16 15.87 5.25
C GLY A 578 -5.18 16.79 6.00
N GLY A 579 -4.10 17.25 5.36
CA GLY A 579 -3.31 18.36 5.92
C GLY A 579 -1.82 18.30 5.63
N GLY A 580 -1.41 18.84 4.47
CA GLY A 580 0.00 18.98 4.10
C GLY A 580 0.21 20.08 3.07
N GLY A 581 -0.21 21.30 3.41
CA GLY A 581 -0.03 22.49 2.58
C GLY A 581 1.43 22.92 2.44
N VAL A 582 1.88 22.90 1.19
CA VAL A 582 3.00 23.61 0.56
C VAL A 582 3.56 24.79 1.35
N GLY A 583 4.82 24.68 1.77
CA GLY A 583 5.68 25.81 2.08
C GLY A 583 6.20 26.44 0.79
N GLY A 584 5.55 27.52 0.35
CA GLY A 584 6.01 28.38 -0.74
C GLY A 584 6.22 29.79 -0.21
N GLY A 585 7.47 30.14 0.07
CA GLY A 585 7.88 31.53 0.31
C GLY A 585 7.86 32.30 -1.00
N GLY A 586 7.17 33.44 -1.00
CA GLY A 586 7.12 34.40 -2.10
C GLY A 586 6.64 35.74 -1.57
N ASP A 587 7.58 36.66 -1.45
CA ASP A 587 7.43 38.03 -0.95
C ASP A 587 6.40 38.89 -1.70
N GLY A 588 5.82 39.83 -0.94
CA GLY A 588 5.43 41.15 -1.45
C GLY A 588 3.94 41.38 -1.73
N ASN A 589 3.22 42.00 -0.80
CA ASN A 589 2.76 43.40 -0.92
C ASN A 589 1.97 43.86 0.32
N LYS A 590 2.20 45.11 0.71
CA LYS A 590 1.63 45.81 1.87
C LYS A 590 0.16 46.20 1.65
N GLY A 591 -0.65 46.11 2.71
CA GLY A 591 -1.96 46.76 2.79
C GLY A 591 -2.43 46.85 4.24
N LYS A 592 -2.37 48.06 4.83
CA LYS A 592 -2.85 48.39 6.18
C LYS A 592 -4.39 48.39 6.23
N GLY A 593 -4.96 47.90 7.33
CA GLY A 593 -6.36 48.12 7.69
C GLY A 593 -6.71 47.39 8.98
N GLY A 594 -6.93 48.14 10.07
CA GLY A 594 -7.09 47.63 11.42
C GLY A 594 -8.49 47.12 11.76
N GLY A 595 -8.56 46.29 12.80
CA GLY A 595 -9.79 45.83 13.45
C GLY A 595 -9.48 44.88 14.59
N LYS A 596 -9.49 45.38 15.83
CA LYS A 596 -9.31 44.61 17.08
C LYS A 596 -10.61 43.87 17.42
N GLY A 597 -10.48 42.60 17.82
CA GLY A 597 -11.50 41.91 18.64
C GLY A 597 -11.52 40.39 18.44
N GLY A 598 -11.22 39.62 19.49
CA GLY A 598 -11.62 38.21 19.56
C GLY A 598 -10.56 37.23 20.09
N GLY A 599 -10.74 36.81 21.35
CA GLY A 599 -10.41 35.50 21.94
C GLY A 599 -9.19 34.71 21.46
N LYS A 600 -8.19 34.56 22.35
CA LYS A 600 -7.21 33.47 22.27
C LYS A 600 -7.93 32.13 22.49
N VAL A 601 -8.27 31.42 21.42
CA VAL A 601 -8.52 29.98 21.46
C VAL A 601 -7.17 29.29 21.29
N ALA A 602 -6.72 28.60 22.34
CA ALA A 602 -5.55 27.74 22.27
C ALA A 602 -5.80 26.65 21.20
N ARG A 603 -4.96 26.60 20.17
CA ARG A 603 -4.97 25.49 19.21
C ARG A 603 -4.49 24.24 19.96
N GLY A 604 -5.41 23.33 20.24
CA GLY A 604 -5.07 21.99 20.71
C GLY A 604 -4.16 21.31 19.68
N ALA A 605 -3.09 20.68 20.15
CA ALA A 605 -2.24 19.84 19.32
C ALA A 605 -3.07 18.71 18.69
N PRO A 606 -2.79 18.28 17.45
CA PRO A 606 -3.47 17.14 16.85
C PRO A 606 -3.22 15.88 17.69
N ALA A 607 -4.28 15.12 17.97
CA ALA A 607 -4.19 13.85 18.68
C ALA A 607 -3.25 12.90 17.92
N LYS A 608 -2.24 12.36 18.62
CA LYS A 608 -1.41 11.29 18.08
C LYS A 608 -2.31 10.07 17.85
N VAL A 609 -2.30 9.50 16.64
CA VAL A 609 -2.90 8.18 16.43
C VAL A 609 -2.10 7.19 17.26
N GLU A 610 -2.76 6.54 18.22
CA GLU A 610 -2.14 5.62 19.15
C GLU A 610 -2.24 4.19 18.61
N HIS A 611 -1.10 3.63 18.23
CA HIS A 611 -0.96 2.26 17.74
C HIS A 611 -1.08 1.25 18.89
N SER A 612 -1.62 0.05 18.63
CA SER A 612 -1.77 -1.00 19.66
C SER A 612 -0.43 -1.49 20.21
N GLU A 613 0.61 -1.53 19.37
CA GLU A 613 1.98 -1.97 19.71
C GLU A 613 2.02 -3.34 20.44
N PRO A 614 1.76 -4.46 19.74
CA PRO A 614 1.88 -5.80 20.33
C PRO A 614 3.24 -6.03 21.03
N GLN A 615 3.21 -6.70 22.17
CA GLN A 615 4.39 -6.97 23.00
C GLN A 615 4.59 -8.47 23.24
N MET A 616 5.83 -8.84 23.53
CA MET A 616 6.19 -10.21 23.88
C MET A 616 7.28 -10.20 24.95
N HIS A 617 7.18 -11.13 25.88
CA HIS A 617 8.25 -11.51 26.80
C HIS A 617 8.59 -12.98 26.55
N GLN A 618 9.88 -13.28 26.33
CA GLN A 618 10.35 -14.64 26.15
C GLN A 618 11.25 -15.04 27.31
N GLY A 619 10.80 -16.00 28.12
CA GLY A 619 11.61 -16.62 29.17
C GLY A 619 12.86 -17.30 28.60
N ALA A 620 13.94 -17.31 29.38
CA ALA A 620 15.24 -17.82 28.94
C ALA A 620 15.26 -19.33 28.64
N LEU A 621 14.36 -20.10 29.26
CA LEU A 621 14.34 -21.56 29.16
C LEU A 621 13.22 -22.08 28.26
N VAL A 622 12.07 -21.41 28.20
CA VAL A 622 10.89 -21.88 27.43
C VAL A 622 11.19 -22.08 25.94
N GLY A 623 12.08 -21.25 25.36
CA GLY A 623 12.46 -21.36 23.95
C GLY A 623 13.11 -22.71 23.61
N LYS A 624 13.89 -23.28 24.54
CA LYS A 624 14.52 -24.60 24.36
C LYS A 624 13.47 -25.71 24.36
N GLN A 625 12.50 -25.63 25.28
CA GLN A 625 11.44 -26.63 25.38
C GLN A 625 10.53 -26.60 24.14
N LEU A 626 10.16 -25.41 23.67
CA LEU A 626 9.39 -25.23 22.44
C LEU A 626 10.12 -25.79 21.21
N ALA A 627 11.45 -25.62 21.14
CA ALA A 627 12.25 -26.19 20.07
C ALA A 627 12.32 -27.73 20.13
N ALA A 628 12.46 -28.31 21.33
CA ALA A 628 12.44 -29.76 21.54
C ALA A 628 11.10 -30.37 21.12
N TRP A 629 9.98 -29.77 21.54
CA TRP A 629 8.63 -30.16 21.12
C TRP A 629 8.42 -30.08 19.60
N ARG A 630 8.84 -28.97 18.97
CA ARG A 630 8.76 -28.81 17.50
C ARG A 630 9.56 -29.88 16.76
N ALA A 631 10.76 -30.21 17.25
CA ALA A 631 11.59 -31.26 16.67
C ALA A 631 10.92 -32.64 16.79
N GLN A 632 10.29 -32.93 17.92
CA GLN A 632 9.50 -34.16 18.12
C GLN A 632 8.31 -34.24 17.16
N LEU A 633 7.53 -33.17 17.02
CA LEU A 633 6.39 -33.14 16.08
C LEU A 633 6.84 -33.39 14.63
N ALA A 634 7.96 -32.79 14.20
CA ALA A 634 8.49 -32.99 12.87
C ALA A 634 8.99 -34.43 12.63
N ALA A 635 9.49 -35.11 13.67
CA ALA A 635 9.95 -36.49 13.60
C ALA A 635 8.78 -37.50 13.49
N GLY A 636 7.63 -37.21 14.09
CA GLY A 636 6.44 -38.06 14.04
C GLY A 636 5.56 -37.91 12.78
N ALA A 637 5.87 -36.94 11.90
CA ALA A 637 5.16 -36.69 10.63
C ALA A 637 5.82 -37.37 9.41
N LYS A 638 6.94 -38.07 9.62
CA LYS A 638 7.57 -38.99 8.65
C LYS A 638 7.14 -40.41 8.95
#